data_AF-A0A396ZL72-F1
#
_entry.id   AF-A0A396ZL72-F1
#
_cell.length_a   1.000
_cell.length_b   1.000
_cell.length_c   1.000
_cell.angle_alpha   90.00
_cell.angle_beta   90.00
_cell.angle_gamma   90.00
#
_symmetry.space_group_name_H-M   'P 1'
#
loop_
_entity.id
_entity.type
_entity.pdbx_description
1 polymer ?
#
loop_
_entity_poly.entity_id
_entity_poly.type
_entity_poly.pdbx_seq_one_letter_code
_entity_poly.pdbx_strand_id
1 'polypeptide(L)'
;MTWFECMEAVCGFLYVAASIASGVVYLQVLYPSFANELTWPYFNTSTHLFIGDLCNFHLALDSRSEVLLLASSSAVLRSPSVESMGIAMNPVYPRMLVLQVSTDFEDVIQGLHANELNLGLPTQYCWVDFDKTFEMAHTAARQARCASMYHANAAVHFEAVLRNIPWAKWRLPNWIGVAQGGAKRICGRAIGSSVVASKGDGAVDAAMAQRVVPGGKEIIEVVDAYGFFNKLIVKSLSYLPQATGSKSTVLNSVITSDMPFARLRNYSLVRGTSRQIPDELILFNSGMVPTLVSQLWETNIGPYGAIDAVWVPVPPSLADIVHSFQGDVLSQLTRNATVLAAVQELGYEWALPTPRRRLSKKRSGLTSLQLSVEMDAVSVLFALLVSSQAQLNSVKSLPRQHDPIFVSKVRQTLTGMVPVQSMSTPLLMELLVDIRDVSVFQFAFHDTSELPLFLTQPLLDPNDHAWSLYGWVMLYDWAMQRREVVRFDGDVDSITLVSKRYDPQPFVPSSLDASQRPDNFSKFFATYVTVVLSCVGAVMVVYGCITQFRVMGRNLFRFNRVVGSVWAGKIFQYERGITAVALLSSSTIELRKTMGLSYFVLTRRSTLELLLVASEATWVAYTVQDVLAAIFTEHSYYAAPVSTAFAWATMIVFETLVPSAPYLHLERTCKTLVVGTQVECRSGQLHFGHPVRLNVLVGFQVGWIVLVYALAILFHQKREPSRVTLWMSVASHAFLDRTLASDHHSFCFDRVTCIMSGLITVHTAYYQYVFDVKSWSIYREPHRRRRCHSVSFQPPEFNGPHAAQIPARERATRSFHSFDRFMAVAGLAYMVISVAASVVYLSTSAADTTNDFWWSHFNASGGYGYLANWYSTQLMLNPIEFNTSLDNPMYADSTPYNTTSTVISSSALYANIVQFEAVNSLAIAIQGLKNMDICDVAQIMTPYCWLDFHQQFAMANSVKRQTRCELEYTSNGAVYLESALRNVGWQGEALCWDFPPILGDDFMASAHGAEWVQRIQTTSTTVEDEVRYWHAFGLTHYTTQFQNYKTMGLVESFRIRNALGFEYSLPLKYGNASMQFGAQTSMKLYWSFAMDLSVVFNMYGFTTPTLSPSLLASSPHYVYANVSLHEMFVQLGVLHAPLGAVYTTLTKFYSIASNTISALMTTNADAQLAYNDLALPTQWVPCPLDWIGVKRYSGSIL
;
A
#
# COMPACT_ATOMS: atom_id res chain seq x y z
N MET A 1 -61.26 -19.58 -23.55
CA MET A 1 -59.97 -20.25 -23.35
C MET A 1 -60.25 -21.67 -22.94
N THR A 2 -59.50 -22.62 -23.48
CA THR A 2 -59.49 -23.99 -22.97
C THR A 2 -58.74 -24.03 -21.62
N TRP A 3 -58.94 -25.06 -20.80
CA TRP A 3 -58.20 -25.22 -19.53
C TRP A 3 -56.68 -25.21 -19.75
N PHE A 4 -56.23 -25.80 -20.85
CA PHE A 4 -54.82 -25.82 -21.28
C PHE A 4 -54.28 -24.42 -21.60
N GLU A 5 -55.03 -23.58 -22.31
CA GLU A 5 -54.66 -22.19 -22.59
C GLU A 5 -54.58 -21.33 -21.32
N CYS A 6 -55.48 -21.56 -20.35
CA CYS A 6 -55.41 -20.89 -19.05
C CYS A 6 -54.15 -21.31 -18.27
N MET A 7 -53.81 -22.60 -18.26
CA MET A 7 -52.56 -23.08 -17.64
C MET A 7 -51.33 -22.50 -18.33
N GLU A 8 -51.28 -22.51 -19.66
CA GLU A 8 -50.17 -21.92 -20.43
C GLU A 8 -50.00 -20.43 -20.10
N ALA A 9 -51.10 -19.67 -19.97
CA ALA A 9 -51.06 -18.25 -19.60
C ALA A 9 -50.53 -18.06 -18.17
N VAL A 10 -51.02 -18.84 -17.19
CA VAL A 10 -50.54 -18.78 -15.80
C VAL A 10 -49.05 -19.14 -15.71
N CYS A 11 -48.64 -20.25 -16.32
CA CYS A 11 -47.23 -20.64 -16.36
C CYS A 11 -46.35 -19.61 -17.07
N GLY A 12 -46.87 -18.95 -18.12
CA GLY A 12 -46.17 -17.89 -18.84
C GLY A 12 -45.96 -16.64 -17.98
N PHE A 13 -46.98 -16.16 -17.25
CA PHE A 13 -46.82 -15.03 -16.34
C PHE A 13 -45.93 -15.37 -15.13
N LEU A 14 -46.01 -16.61 -14.62
CA LEU A 14 -45.08 -17.10 -13.60
C LEU A 14 -43.63 -17.12 -14.12
N TYR A 15 -43.41 -17.54 -15.37
CA TYR A 15 -42.09 -17.47 -16.01
C TYR A 15 -41.58 -16.03 -16.13
N VAL A 16 -42.41 -15.07 -16.56
CA VAL A 16 -42.02 -13.66 -16.63
C VAL A 16 -41.66 -13.11 -15.25
N ALA A 17 -42.47 -13.40 -14.23
CA ALA A 17 -42.21 -12.99 -12.86
C ALA A 17 -40.90 -13.62 -12.31
N ALA A 18 -40.70 -14.92 -12.52
CA ALA A 18 -39.49 -15.63 -12.13
C ALA A 18 -38.26 -15.08 -12.87
N SER A 19 -38.39 -14.75 -14.15
CA SER A 19 -37.31 -14.17 -14.95
C SER A 19 -36.91 -12.78 -14.44
N ILE A 20 -37.88 -11.92 -14.14
CA ILE A 20 -37.60 -10.59 -13.57
C ILE A 20 -36.96 -10.73 -12.19
N ALA A 21 -37.50 -11.61 -11.34
CA ALA A 21 -36.91 -11.90 -10.03
C ALA A 21 -35.47 -12.43 -10.15
N SER A 22 -35.22 -13.34 -11.09
CA SER A 22 -33.88 -13.87 -11.37
C SER A 22 -32.92 -12.77 -11.84
N GLY A 23 -33.39 -11.81 -12.64
CA GLY A 23 -32.59 -10.66 -13.06
C GLY A 23 -32.26 -9.72 -11.89
N VAL A 24 -33.14 -9.56 -10.91
CA VAL A 24 -32.88 -8.79 -9.68
C VAL A 24 -31.88 -9.52 -8.78
N VAL A 25 -32.04 -10.84 -8.60
CA VAL A 25 -31.11 -11.68 -7.83
C VAL A 25 -29.73 -11.70 -8.51
N TYR A 26 -29.68 -11.73 -9.85
CA TYR A 26 -28.42 -11.65 -10.60
C TYR A 26 -27.66 -10.35 -10.30
N LEU A 27 -28.34 -9.20 -10.18
CA LEU A 27 -27.68 -7.96 -9.79
C LEU A 27 -27.01 -8.06 -8.41
N GLN A 28 -27.60 -8.82 -7.47
CA GLN A 28 -26.99 -9.08 -6.16
C GLN A 28 -25.72 -9.94 -6.26
N VAL A 29 -25.64 -10.84 -7.24
CA VAL A 29 -24.45 -11.67 -7.53
C VAL A 29 -23.38 -10.86 -8.28
N LEU A 30 -23.80 -9.99 -9.20
CA LEU A 30 -22.93 -9.18 -10.05
C LEU A 30 -22.23 -8.05 -9.28
N TYR A 31 -22.98 -7.34 -8.43
CA TYR A 31 -22.51 -6.11 -7.80
C TYR A 31 -21.26 -6.27 -6.94
N PRO A 32 -21.11 -7.33 -6.11
CA PRO A 32 -19.89 -7.54 -5.34
C PRO A 32 -18.66 -7.69 -6.24
N SER A 33 -18.77 -8.42 -7.35
CA SER A 33 -17.65 -8.66 -8.26
C SER A 33 -17.21 -7.38 -8.96
N PHE A 34 -18.14 -6.54 -9.40
CA PHE A 34 -17.85 -5.25 -10.03
C PHE A 34 -17.80 -4.09 -9.02
N ALA A 35 -17.65 -4.38 -7.72
CA ALA A 35 -17.44 -3.38 -6.67
C ALA A 35 -16.13 -2.61 -6.84
N ASN A 36 -15.19 -3.17 -7.59
CA ASN A 36 -13.89 -2.61 -7.89
C ASN A 36 -13.50 -2.87 -9.36
N GLU A 37 -12.52 -2.12 -9.87
CA GLU A 37 -11.90 -2.25 -11.19
C GLU A 37 -11.17 -3.59 -11.38
N LEU A 38 -10.80 -4.28 -10.28
CA LEU A 38 -10.20 -5.62 -10.36
C LEU A 38 -11.19 -6.71 -10.77
N THR A 39 -12.49 -6.41 -10.77
CA THR A 39 -13.58 -7.40 -10.92
C THR A 39 -13.55 -8.52 -9.85
N TRP A 40 -12.97 -8.23 -8.68
CA TRP A 40 -12.76 -9.19 -7.60
C TRP A 40 -13.78 -8.99 -6.47
N PRO A 41 -14.70 -9.94 -6.21
CA PRO A 41 -15.70 -9.80 -5.16
C PRO A 41 -15.10 -9.64 -3.77
N TYR A 42 -15.64 -8.70 -3.00
CA TYR A 42 -15.25 -8.42 -1.61
C TYR A 42 -13.76 -8.07 -1.41
N PHE A 43 -13.07 -7.63 -2.46
CA PHE A 43 -11.70 -7.13 -2.34
C PHE A 43 -11.68 -5.93 -1.40
N ASN A 44 -11.00 -6.11 -0.27
CA ASN A 44 -10.90 -5.14 0.80
C ASN A 44 -9.43 -4.94 1.18
N THR A 45 -9.16 -3.99 2.09
CA THR A 45 -7.81 -3.73 2.58
C THR A 45 -7.16 -5.01 3.12
N SER A 46 -7.87 -5.88 3.87
CA SER A 46 -7.30 -7.15 4.35
C SER A 46 -6.79 -8.07 3.24
N THR A 47 -7.50 -8.12 2.10
CA THR A 47 -7.12 -8.92 0.92
C THR A 47 -5.88 -8.34 0.25
N HIS A 48 -5.84 -7.02 0.09
CA HIS A 48 -4.66 -6.31 -0.40
C HIS A 48 -3.45 -6.52 0.51
N LEU A 49 -3.63 -6.38 1.83
CA LEU A 49 -2.58 -6.61 2.82
C LEU A 49 -2.03 -8.04 2.76
N PHE A 50 -2.89 -9.04 2.56
CA PHE A 50 -2.49 -10.44 2.44
C PHE A 50 -1.64 -10.69 1.18
N ILE A 51 -2.10 -10.19 0.02
CA ILE A 51 -1.35 -10.31 -1.23
C ILE A 51 0.01 -9.61 -1.09
N GLY A 52 0.02 -8.45 -0.45
CA GLY A 52 1.25 -7.70 -0.21
C GLY A 52 2.26 -8.47 0.65
N ASP A 53 1.82 -9.07 1.75
CA ASP A 53 2.70 -9.90 2.59
C ASP A 53 3.21 -11.15 1.86
N LEU A 54 2.33 -11.84 1.12
CA LEU A 54 2.70 -13.02 0.34
C LEU A 54 3.78 -12.67 -0.70
N CYS A 55 3.61 -11.56 -1.40
CA CYS A 55 4.57 -11.10 -2.38
C CYS A 55 5.86 -10.62 -1.73
N ASN A 56 5.80 -9.94 -0.58
CA ASN A 56 6.97 -9.53 0.18
C ASN A 56 7.83 -10.72 0.59
N PHE A 57 7.20 -11.83 0.99
CA PHE A 57 7.90 -13.05 1.33
C PHE A 57 8.65 -13.63 0.12
N HIS A 58 7.95 -13.87 -1.00
CA HIS A 58 8.56 -14.48 -2.17
C HIS A 58 9.61 -13.58 -2.83
N LEU A 59 9.32 -12.29 -3.00
CA LEU A 59 10.22 -11.30 -3.61
C LEU A 59 11.45 -10.98 -2.73
N ALA A 60 11.41 -11.35 -1.44
CA ALA A 60 12.56 -11.22 -0.57
C ALA A 60 13.63 -12.29 -0.82
N LEU A 61 13.22 -13.49 -1.25
CA LEU A 61 14.08 -14.65 -1.45
C LEU A 61 14.47 -14.83 -2.93
N ASP A 62 13.54 -14.60 -3.85
CA ASP A 62 13.78 -14.74 -5.29
C ASP A 62 13.12 -13.60 -6.09
N SER A 63 13.78 -13.18 -7.15
CA SER A 63 13.26 -12.25 -8.14
C SER A 63 12.23 -12.87 -9.08
N ARG A 64 12.21 -14.20 -9.22
CA ARG A 64 11.31 -14.94 -10.12
C ARG A 64 10.70 -16.15 -9.43
N SER A 65 9.37 -16.21 -9.33
CA SER A 65 8.71 -17.39 -8.75
C SER A 65 7.28 -17.57 -9.26
N GLU A 66 6.84 -18.82 -9.38
CA GLU A 66 5.44 -19.16 -9.62
C GLU A 66 4.79 -19.56 -8.30
N VAL A 67 3.78 -18.80 -7.90
CA VAL A 67 3.09 -18.97 -6.61
C VAL A 67 1.66 -19.41 -6.85
N LEU A 68 1.33 -20.62 -6.40
CA LEU A 68 -0.02 -21.13 -6.41
C LEU A 68 -0.78 -20.58 -5.18
N LEU A 69 -1.62 -19.57 -5.37
CA LEU A 69 -2.34 -18.88 -4.29
C LEU A 69 -3.19 -19.77 -3.37
N LEU A 70 -3.65 -20.91 -3.89
CA LEU A 70 -4.47 -21.88 -3.17
C LEU A 70 -3.66 -22.95 -2.42
N ALA A 71 -2.33 -22.95 -2.55
CA ALA A 71 -1.47 -23.89 -1.85
C ALA A 71 -1.44 -23.58 -0.35
N SER A 72 -1.35 -24.63 0.47
CA SER A 72 -1.17 -24.49 1.92
C SER A 72 0.15 -23.79 2.31
N SER A 73 1.14 -23.80 1.40
CA SER A 73 2.40 -23.09 1.54
C SER A 73 2.29 -21.57 1.29
N SER A 74 1.18 -21.09 0.73
CA SER A 74 0.93 -19.65 0.50
C SER A 74 0.15 -18.99 1.63
N ALA A 75 0.03 -19.66 2.79
CA ALA A 75 -0.56 -19.07 3.98
C ALA A 75 0.37 -18.00 4.58
N VAL A 76 -0.21 -16.95 5.16
CA VAL A 76 0.54 -15.89 5.85
C VAL A 76 0.16 -15.92 7.32
N LEU A 77 1.16 -16.08 8.19
CA LEU A 77 1.00 -16.03 9.64
C LEU A 77 1.18 -14.58 10.13
N ARG A 78 0.14 -14.01 10.75
CA ARG A 78 0.21 -12.70 11.43
C ARG A 78 -0.10 -12.87 12.92
N SER A 79 0.55 -12.04 13.75
CA SER A 79 0.19 -11.95 15.17
C SER A 79 -1.09 -11.09 15.34
N PRO A 80 -1.99 -11.44 16.28
CA PRO A 80 -3.25 -10.71 16.49
C PRO A 80 -3.07 -9.21 16.82
N SER A 81 -1.93 -8.83 17.42
CA SER A 81 -1.59 -7.44 17.79
C SER A 81 -1.19 -6.55 16.60
N VAL A 82 -0.87 -7.13 15.43
CA VAL A 82 -0.31 -6.44 14.26
C VAL A 82 -1.35 -6.30 13.12
N GLU A 83 -2.54 -6.89 13.27
CA GLU A 83 -3.59 -6.86 12.24
C GLU A 83 -4.04 -5.44 11.83
N SER A 84 -3.82 -4.43 12.69
CA SER A 84 -4.15 -3.03 12.43
C SER A 84 -3.06 -2.23 11.71
N MET A 85 -1.84 -2.78 11.54
CA MET A 85 -0.67 -1.98 11.19
C MET A 85 -0.36 -1.95 9.67
N GLY A 86 -0.86 -2.86 8.83
CA GLY A 86 -0.61 -2.83 7.38
C GLY A 86 0.37 -3.90 6.89
N ILE A 87 0.88 -3.76 5.66
CA ILE A 87 1.87 -4.67 5.05
C ILE A 87 3.20 -4.44 5.76
N ALA A 88 3.82 -5.52 6.25
CA ALA A 88 5.11 -5.42 6.91
C ALA A 88 6.21 -5.15 5.85
N MET A 89 6.80 -3.95 5.90
CA MET A 89 7.87 -3.56 5.00
C MET A 89 9.19 -3.48 5.73
N ASN A 90 10.13 -4.36 5.41
CA ASN A 90 11.46 -4.31 6.02
C ASN A 90 12.26 -3.11 5.46
N PRO A 91 12.88 -2.27 6.32
CA PRO A 91 13.62 -1.09 5.89
C PRO A 91 14.91 -1.41 5.11
N VAL A 92 15.30 -2.68 5.11
CA VAL A 92 16.41 -3.22 4.31
C VAL A 92 16.00 -3.41 2.84
N TYR A 93 14.72 -3.74 2.57
CA TYR A 93 14.22 -4.07 1.23
C TYR A 93 14.46 -2.96 0.19
N PRO A 94 14.16 -1.67 0.45
CA PRO A 94 14.43 -0.60 -0.51
C PRO A 94 15.92 -0.38 -0.79
N ARG A 95 16.79 -0.60 0.21
CA ARG A 95 18.24 -0.48 0.02
C ARG A 95 18.77 -1.62 -0.82
N MET A 96 18.33 -2.84 -0.54
CA MET A 96 18.62 -4.01 -1.36
C MET A 96 18.24 -3.72 -2.82
N LEU A 97 17.03 -3.21 -3.08
CA LEU A 97 16.64 -2.84 -4.44
C LEU A 97 17.59 -1.80 -5.05
N VAL A 98 17.79 -0.65 -4.40
CA VAL A 98 18.65 0.42 -4.96
C VAL A 98 20.08 -0.04 -5.22
N LEU A 99 20.62 -0.95 -4.41
CA LEU A 99 22.00 -1.43 -4.51
C LEU A 99 22.16 -2.67 -5.42
N GLN A 100 21.09 -3.41 -5.72
CA GLN A 100 21.15 -4.63 -6.54
C GLN A 100 20.47 -4.50 -7.91
N VAL A 101 19.58 -3.52 -8.10
CA VAL A 101 18.63 -3.53 -9.22
C VAL A 101 19.24 -3.23 -10.58
N SER A 102 20.20 -2.30 -10.69
CA SER A 102 20.54 -1.75 -12.00
C SER A 102 21.93 -2.15 -12.46
N THR A 103 22.01 -3.31 -13.10
CA THR A 103 23.10 -3.61 -14.05
C THR A 103 22.82 -3.02 -15.44
N ASP A 104 21.60 -2.54 -15.70
CA ASP A 104 21.23 -1.85 -16.93
C ASP A 104 21.70 -0.38 -16.91
N PHE A 105 22.69 -0.09 -17.75
CA PHE A 105 23.25 1.25 -17.89
C PHE A 105 22.26 2.29 -18.38
N GLU A 106 21.30 1.93 -19.24
CA GLU A 106 20.36 2.90 -19.78
C GLU A 106 19.50 3.50 -18.66
N ASP A 107 19.05 2.64 -17.74
CA ASP A 107 18.29 3.04 -16.55
C ASP A 107 19.15 3.86 -15.58
N VAL A 108 20.40 3.47 -15.34
CA VAL A 108 21.33 4.24 -14.47
C VAL A 108 21.57 5.63 -15.05
N ILE A 109 21.84 5.74 -16.35
CA ILE A 109 22.12 7.01 -17.02
C ILE A 109 20.89 7.91 -17.00
N GLN A 110 19.70 7.37 -17.27
CA GLN A 110 18.44 8.12 -17.14
C GLN A 110 18.22 8.62 -15.72
N GLY A 111 18.47 7.79 -14.70
CA GLY A 111 18.37 8.19 -13.30
C GLY A 111 19.41 9.23 -12.88
N LEU A 112 20.62 9.23 -13.47
CA LEU A 112 21.64 10.28 -13.27
C LEU A 112 21.20 11.61 -13.89
N HIS A 113 20.57 11.58 -15.07
CA HIS A 113 20.01 12.78 -15.70
C HIS A 113 18.88 13.40 -14.89
N ALA A 114 18.08 12.57 -14.21
CA ALA A 114 16.98 13.01 -13.35
C ALA A 114 17.46 13.53 -11.97
N ASN A 115 18.67 13.16 -11.53
CA ASN A 115 19.18 13.51 -10.22
C ASN A 115 19.82 14.92 -10.18
N GLU A 116 19.20 15.84 -9.44
CA GLU A 116 19.73 17.20 -9.27
C GLU A 116 20.92 17.28 -8.29
N LEU A 117 21.15 16.24 -7.49
CA LEU A 117 22.18 16.14 -6.44
C LEU A 117 23.31 15.17 -6.81
N ASN A 118 23.70 15.10 -8.09
CA ASN A 118 24.72 14.17 -8.58
C ASN A 118 26.07 14.20 -7.83
N LEU A 119 26.51 15.34 -7.28
CA LEU A 119 27.73 15.40 -6.45
C LEU A 119 27.53 14.93 -4.99
N GLY A 120 26.29 14.70 -4.57
CA GLY A 120 25.93 14.21 -3.24
C GLY A 120 25.90 12.68 -3.12
N LEU A 121 26.15 11.95 -4.22
CA LEU A 121 26.20 10.50 -4.23
C LEU A 121 27.34 10.01 -3.31
N PRO A 122 27.11 8.98 -2.47
CA PRO A 122 28.09 8.45 -1.52
C PRO A 122 29.14 7.58 -2.20
N THR A 123 29.78 8.08 -3.24
CA THR A 123 30.77 7.33 -4.02
C THR A 123 32.16 7.91 -3.81
N GLN A 124 33.09 7.06 -3.40
CA GLN A 124 34.51 7.40 -3.37
C GLN A 124 35.14 7.14 -4.73
N TYR A 125 35.45 8.22 -5.44
CA TYR A 125 36.05 8.13 -6.77
C TYR A 125 37.50 7.64 -6.70
N CYS A 126 37.85 6.79 -7.65
CA CYS A 126 39.19 6.24 -7.83
C CYS A 126 39.95 6.96 -8.95
N TRP A 127 39.23 7.40 -10.00
CA TRP A 127 39.80 8.12 -11.12
C TRP A 127 38.92 9.29 -11.53
N VAL A 128 39.53 10.34 -12.08
CA VAL A 128 38.79 11.45 -12.67
C VAL A 128 38.16 11.01 -13.99
N ASP A 129 38.85 10.19 -14.78
CA ASP A 129 38.55 9.83 -16.16
C ASP A 129 38.41 8.31 -16.38
N PHE A 130 37.77 7.91 -17.48
CA PHE A 130 37.63 6.51 -17.88
C PHE A 130 38.95 5.87 -18.33
N ASP A 131 39.87 6.66 -18.88
CA ASP A 131 41.20 6.19 -19.29
C ASP A 131 42.13 5.95 -18.09
N LYS A 132 41.65 6.20 -16.86
CA LYS A 132 42.36 5.99 -15.59
C LYS A 132 43.67 6.77 -15.49
N THR A 133 43.78 7.88 -16.22
CA THR A 133 45.01 8.68 -16.27
C THR A 133 45.22 9.51 -15.02
N PHE A 134 44.14 9.94 -14.36
CA PHE A 134 44.20 10.80 -13.19
C PHE A 134 43.63 10.09 -11.96
N GLU A 135 44.51 9.61 -11.09
CA GLU A 135 44.16 8.98 -9.81
C GLU A 135 43.65 10.00 -8.78
N MET A 136 42.64 9.62 -7.98
CA MET A 136 42.02 10.53 -7.01
C MET A 136 41.58 9.90 -5.68
N ALA A 137 41.87 8.63 -5.41
CA ALA A 137 41.52 8.02 -4.12
C ALA A 137 42.23 8.73 -2.95
N HIS A 138 41.59 8.73 -1.77
CA HIS A 138 42.13 9.42 -0.57
C HIS A 138 43.45 8.84 -0.07
N THR A 139 43.68 7.54 -0.24
CA THR A 139 44.93 6.88 0.16
C THR A 139 45.52 6.05 -0.97
N ALA A 140 46.84 5.83 -0.92
CA ALA A 140 47.52 4.98 -1.90
C ALA A 140 47.05 3.51 -1.82
N ALA A 141 46.77 3.02 -0.61
CA ALA A 141 46.24 1.68 -0.39
C ALA A 141 44.85 1.51 -1.03
N ARG A 142 43.96 2.50 -0.86
CA ARG A 142 42.68 2.51 -1.56
C ARG A 142 42.84 2.58 -3.07
N GLN A 143 43.75 3.40 -3.60
CA GLN A 143 44.00 3.46 -5.05
C GLN A 143 44.43 2.09 -5.61
N ALA A 144 45.24 1.34 -4.87
CA ALA A 144 45.61 -0.03 -5.24
C ALA A 144 44.40 -0.99 -5.20
N ARG A 145 43.52 -0.89 -4.20
CA ARG A 145 42.25 -1.63 -4.17
C ARG A 145 41.35 -1.29 -5.35
N CYS A 146 41.25 -0.02 -5.72
CA CYS A 146 40.49 0.40 -6.90
C CYS A 146 40.98 -0.32 -8.16
N ALA A 147 42.30 -0.35 -8.37
CA ALA A 147 42.90 -1.00 -9.53
C ALA A 147 42.67 -2.52 -9.58
N SER A 148 42.59 -3.20 -8.43
CA SER A 148 42.36 -4.64 -8.37
C SER A 148 40.87 -5.01 -8.43
N MET A 149 40.03 -4.38 -7.61
CA MET A 149 38.62 -4.79 -7.39
C MET A 149 37.61 -3.95 -8.17
N TYR A 150 37.81 -2.64 -8.29
CA TYR A 150 36.80 -1.71 -8.82
C TYR A 150 37.09 -1.20 -10.23
N HIS A 151 38.08 -1.79 -10.92
CA HIS A 151 38.55 -1.31 -12.22
C HIS A 151 37.49 -1.39 -13.34
N ALA A 152 36.43 -2.18 -13.15
CA ALA A 152 35.31 -2.33 -14.07
C ALA A 152 34.04 -1.57 -13.59
N ASN A 153 34.07 -0.94 -12.41
CA ASN A 153 32.91 -0.24 -11.85
C ASN A 153 32.84 1.20 -12.38
N ALA A 154 31.85 1.53 -13.20
CA ALA A 154 31.75 2.89 -13.76
C ALA A 154 31.50 3.97 -12.69
N ALA A 155 30.93 3.62 -11.52
CA ALA A 155 30.65 4.56 -10.43
C ALA A 155 31.92 5.21 -9.87
N VAL A 156 33.05 4.49 -9.86
CA VAL A 156 34.30 5.00 -9.28
C VAL A 156 35.04 5.99 -10.19
N HIS A 157 34.52 6.24 -11.39
CA HIS A 157 35.05 7.23 -12.33
C HIS A 157 34.23 8.52 -12.23
N PHE A 158 34.88 9.61 -11.85
CA PHE A 158 34.19 10.89 -11.67
C PHE A 158 33.59 11.43 -12.98
N GLU A 159 34.23 11.13 -14.11
CA GLU A 159 33.75 11.41 -15.46
C GLU A 159 32.34 10.86 -15.74
N ALA A 160 32.00 9.69 -15.19
CA ALA A 160 30.67 9.10 -15.36
C ALA A 160 29.57 10.03 -14.83
N VAL A 161 29.83 10.72 -13.72
CA VAL A 161 28.90 11.68 -13.14
C VAL A 161 28.95 13.00 -13.93
N LEU A 162 30.14 13.51 -14.26
CA LEU A 162 30.30 14.78 -14.98
C LEU A 162 29.63 14.81 -16.37
N ARG A 163 29.60 13.67 -17.07
CA ARG A 163 28.94 13.53 -18.38
C ARG A 163 27.41 13.61 -18.30
N ASN A 164 26.84 13.20 -17.18
CA ASN A 164 25.39 13.09 -16.98
C ASN A 164 24.81 14.25 -16.14
N ILE A 165 25.57 15.33 -15.93
CA ILE A 165 25.10 16.54 -15.23
C ILE A 165 24.52 17.57 -16.22
N PRO A 166 23.34 18.17 -15.92
CA PRO A 166 22.79 19.30 -16.68
C PRO A 166 23.58 20.60 -16.39
N TRP A 167 24.66 20.83 -17.13
CA TRP A 167 25.58 21.98 -16.96
C TRP A 167 24.91 23.36 -16.98
N ALA A 168 23.76 23.50 -17.65
CA ALA A 168 23.01 24.76 -17.70
C ALA A 168 22.45 25.18 -16.32
N LYS A 169 21.91 24.23 -15.53
CA LYS A 169 21.42 24.50 -14.16
C LYS A 169 22.56 24.86 -13.20
N TRP A 170 23.75 24.29 -13.43
CA TRP A 170 24.96 24.48 -12.63
C TRP A 170 25.67 25.83 -12.82
N ARG A 171 25.36 26.57 -13.89
CA ARG A 171 25.92 27.91 -14.14
C ARG A 171 25.23 29.03 -13.34
N LEU A 172 24.12 28.74 -12.64
CA LEU A 172 23.39 29.74 -11.87
C LEU A 172 24.08 30.08 -10.53
N PRO A 173 24.04 31.34 -10.06
CA PRO A 173 24.86 31.81 -8.93
C PRO A 173 24.43 31.32 -7.54
N ASN A 174 23.22 30.75 -7.41
CA ASN A 174 22.54 30.61 -6.12
C ASN A 174 22.65 29.22 -5.45
N TRP A 175 23.23 28.22 -6.12
CA TRP A 175 23.37 26.86 -5.57
C TRP A 175 24.82 26.54 -5.18
N ILE A 176 25.40 27.35 -4.28
CA ILE A 176 26.71 27.16 -3.59
C ILE A 176 27.84 28.04 -4.16
N GLY A 177 28.15 29.14 -3.45
CA GLY A 177 29.37 29.95 -3.63
C GLY A 177 30.70 29.20 -3.43
N VAL A 178 30.65 27.89 -3.13
CA VAL A 178 31.79 27.01 -2.83
C VAL A 178 32.15 26.06 -3.99
N ALA A 179 31.21 25.66 -4.87
CA ALA A 179 31.47 24.67 -5.93
C ALA A 179 31.95 25.29 -7.27
N GLN A 180 31.51 26.51 -7.63
CA GLN A 180 31.87 27.13 -8.92
C GLN A 180 33.38 27.42 -9.09
N GLY A 181 34.13 27.59 -8.00
CA GLY A 181 35.58 27.80 -8.06
C GLY A 181 36.42 26.50 -8.11
N GLY A 182 35.84 25.37 -7.70
CA GLY A 182 36.52 24.06 -7.68
C GLY A 182 36.55 23.42 -9.07
N ALA A 183 35.39 23.33 -9.73
CA ALA A 183 35.29 22.76 -11.08
C ALA A 183 36.09 23.57 -12.13
N LYS A 184 36.15 24.90 -12.00
CA LYS A 184 36.97 25.77 -12.87
C LYS A 184 38.49 25.60 -12.67
N ARG A 185 38.94 25.09 -11.51
CA ARG A 185 40.35 24.82 -11.21
C ARG A 185 40.76 23.37 -11.54
N ILE A 186 39.86 22.41 -11.35
CA ILE A 186 40.06 21.02 -11.78
C ILE A 186 40.12 20.95 -13.32
N CYS A 187 39.31 21.74 -14.02
CA CYS A 187 39.31 21.84 -15.49
C CYS A 187 40.25 22.94 -16.04
N GLY A 188 41.37 23.22 -15.35
CA GLY A 188 42.34 24.23 -15.73
C GLY A 188 43.22 23.83 -16.92
N ARG A 189 42.88 24.34 -18.11
CA ARG A 189 43.72 24.58 -19.32
C ARG A 189 44.42 23.42 -20.03
N ALA A 190 44.40 22.17 -19.56
CA ALA A 190 45.05 21.03 -20.25
C ALA A 190 44.08 19.96 -20.82
N ILE A 191 42.82 19.90 -20.39
CA ILE A 191 41.89 18.81 -20.74
C ILE A 191 40.80 19.31 -21.70
N GLY A 192 41.21 20.08 -22.70
CA GLY A 192 40.32 20.67 -23.70
C GLY A 192 40.51 20.02 -25.07
N SER A 193 40.12 18.76 -25.24
CA SER A 193 39.73 18.16 -26.55
C SER A 193 39.44 16.66 -26.57
N SER A 194 39.80 15.86 -25.56
CA SER A 194 39.73 14.38 -25.67
C SER A 194 38.54 13.69 -25.00
N VAL A 195 37.70 14.38 -24.22
CA VAL A 195 36.66 13.74 -23.38
C VAL A 195 35.37 13.42 -24.18
N VAL A 196 35.46 13.02 -25.45
CA VAL A 196 34.30 12.55 -26.23
C VAL A 196 34.72 11.41 -27.15
N ALA A 197 34.99 10.23 -26.60
CA ALA A 197 34.77 8.93 -27.25
C ALA A 197 35.38 7.79 -26.41
N SER A 198 34.63 7.27 -25.43
CA SER A 198 34.81 5.87 -25.03
C SER A 198 33.47 5.34 -24.50
N LYS A 199 32.99 4.26 -25.13
CA LYS A 199 31.95 3.39 -24.59
C LYS A 199 32.67 2.24 -23.91
N GLY A 200 32.46 2.07 -22.61
CA GLY A 200 32.97 0.95 -21.84
C GLY A 200 31.82 0.23 -21.14
N ASP A 201 31.80 -1.09 -21.26
CA ASP A 201 30.87 -2.00 -20.60
C ASP A 201 31.40 -2.33 -19.18
N GLY A 202 30.59 -2.15 -18.12
CA GLY A 202 30.97 -2.46 -16.73
C GLY A 202 29.87 -2.20 -15.68
N ALA A 203 29.75 -3.04 -14.64
CA ALA A 203 28.69 -2.90 -13.63
C ALA A 203 28.80 -1.59 -12.79
N VAL A 204 27.71 -1.14 -12.14
CA VAL A 204 27.66 0.09 -11.32
C VAL A 204 27.29 -0.26 -9.87
N ASP A 205 28.26 -0.24 -8.95
CA ASP A 205 28.02 -0.44 -7.52
C ASP A 205 28.21 0.88 -6.75
N ALA A 206 27.17 1.34 -6.04
CA ALA A 206 27.22 2.52 -5.19
C ALA A 206 27.41 2.14 -3.71
N ALA A 207 28.21 2.90 -2.95
CA ALA A 207 28.43 2.60 -1.53
C ALA A 207 27.28 3.11 -0.64
N MET A 208 27.12 2.51 0.54
CA MET A 208 25.99 2.75 1.42
C MET A 208 26.10 4.08 2.19
N ALA A 209 25.06 4.93 2.14
CA ALA A 209 24.94 6.08 3.04
C ALA A 209 23.61 6.16 3.80
N GLN A 210 23.68 6.28 5.14
CA GLN A 210 22.53 6.50 6.02
C GLN A 210 21.92 7.92 5.93
N ARG A 211 22.36 8.74 4.96
CA ARG A 211 21.90 10.12 4.79
C ARG A 211 20.47 10.21 4.23
N VAL A 212 19.98 9.11 3.68
CA VAL A 212 18.76 9.01 2.89
C VAL A 212 18.08 7.69 3.20
N VAL A 213 16.76 7.71 3.40
CA VAL A 213 15.93 6.51 3.26
C VAL A 213 15.51 6.44 1.79
N PRO A 214 16.01 5.47 1.00
CA PRO A 214 15.70 5.42 -0.42
C PRO A 214 14.21 5.13 -0.62
N GLY A 215 13.57 5.89 -1.50
CA GLY A 215 12.21 5.63 -1.92
C GLY A 215 12.14 4.40 -2.83
N GLY A 216 11.08 3.63 -2.70
CA GLY A 216 10.86 2.44 -3.50
C GLY A 216 9.37 2.24 -3.74
N LYS A 217 8.96 2.09 -4.99
CA LYS A 217 7.58 1.74 -5.34
C LYS A 217 7.57 0.37 -6.00
N GLU A 218 6.81 -0.56 -5.44
CA GLU A 218 6.68 -1.91 -5.96
C GLU A 218 5.23 -2.21 -6.33
N ILE A 219 5.02 -2.65 -7.57
CA ILE A 219 3.70 -2.80 -8.20
C ILE A 219 3.54 -4.24 -8.70
N ILE A 220 2.36 -4.80 -8.46
CA ILE A 220 1.89 -6.04 -9.08
C ILE A 220 0.70 -5.71 -9.96
N GLU A 221 0.58 -6.39 -11.08
CA GLU A 221 -0.56 -6.21 -11.97
C GLU A 221 -1.56 -7.34 -11.79
N VAL A 222 -2.83 -7.00 -11.58
CA VAL A 222 -3.92 -7.96 -11.53
C VAL A 222 -4.57 -8.00 -12.91
N VAL A 223 -4.63 -9.18 -13.50
CA VAL A 223 -5.26 -9.44 -14.79
C VAL A 223 -6.69 -9.91 -14.55
N ASP A 224 -7.65 -9.16 -15.10
CA ASP A 224 -9.07 -9.47 -15.02
C ASP A 224 -9.52 -10.47 -16.10
N ALA A 225 -10.81 -10.78 -16.14
CA ALA A 225 -11.38 -11.70 -17.12
C ALA A 225 -11.38 -11.16 -18.57
N TYR A 226 -11.36 -9.83 -18.74
CA TYR A 226 -11.29 -9.19 -20.05
C TYR A 226 -9.85 -9.14 -20.61
N GLY A 227 -8.85 -9.34 -19.74
CA GLY A 227 -7.44 -9.22 -20.07
C GLY A 227 -6.88 -7.82 -19.84
N PHE A 228 -7.57 -6.97 -19.07
CA PHE A 228 -7.05 -5.68 -18.64
C PHE A 228 -6.10 -5.84 -17.45
N PHE A 229 -5.07 -4.98 -17.41
CA PHE A 229 -4.06 -4.96 -16.35
C PHE A 229 -4.35 -3.83 -15.38
N ASN A 230 -4.64 -4.19 -14.14
CA ASN A 230 -4.86 -3.22 -13.06
C ASN A 230 -3.67 -3.20 -12.11
N LYS A 231 -3.13 -2.01 -11.82
CA LYS A 231 -1.96 -1.86 -10.95
C LYS A 231 -2.34 -1.91 -9.47
N LEU A 232 -1.72 -2.81 -8.73
CA LEU A 232 -1.82 -2.96 -7.28
C LEU A 232 -0.47 -2.61 -6.65
N ILE A 233 -0.44 -1.60 -5.78
CA ILE A 233 0.80 -1.17 -5.10
C ILE A 233 1.02 -2.07 -3.89
N VAL A 234 2.16 -2.76 -3.85
CA VAL A 234 2.50 -3.68 -2.75
C VAL A 234 3.40 -3.02 -1.72
N LYS A 235 4.33 -2.19 -2.17
CA LYS A 235 5.17 -1.35 -1.31
C LYS A 235 5.26 0.05 -1.90
N SER A 236 5.18 1.07 -1.05
CA SER A 236 5.53 2.43 -1.45
C SER A 236 6.22 3.12 -0.28
N LEU A 237 7.48 3.47 -0.49
CA LEU A 237 8.25 4.31 0.40
C LEU A 237 8.63 5.59 -0.31
N SER A 238 8.28 6.72 0.28
CA SER A 238 8.76 8.02 -0.19
C SER A 238 10.22 8.20 0.21
N TYR A 239 10.99 8.84 -0.66
CA TYR A 239 12.32 9.31 -0.30
C TYR A 239 12.22 10.29 0.88
N LEU A 240 12.97 10.03 1.96
CA LEU A 240 13.07 10.93 3.10
C LEU A 240 14.53 11.38 3.27
N PRO A 241 14.83 12.68 3.09
CA PRO A 241 16.13 13.22 3.45
C PRO A 241 16.25 13.24 4.98
N GLN A 242 17.15 12.44 5.54
CA GLN A 242 17.44 12.55 6.98
C GLN A 242 18.30 13.80 7.21
N ALA A 243 17.85 14.70 8.10
CA ALA A 243 18.56 15.94 8.39
C ALA A 243 19.89 15.69 9.12
N THR A 244 20.91 16.45 8.70
CA THR A 244 22.23 16.71 9.31
C THR A 244 22.73 15.75 10.39
N GLY A 245 23.64 14.85 9.98
CA GLY A 245 24.42 13.99 10.88
C GLY A 245 24.53 12.54 10.39
N SER A 246 24.72 12.30 9.08
CA SER A 246 24.85 10.93 8.57
C SER A 246 26.09 10.25 9.13
N LYS A 247 25.89 9.15 9.86
CA LYS A 247 26.94 8.44 10.59
C LYS A 247 27.87 7.61 9.69
N SER A 248 27.53 7.40 8.42
CA SER A 248 28.31 6.60 7.47
C SER A 248 29.18 7.41 6.51
N THR A 249 28.92 8.72 6.31
CA THR A 249 29.76 9.57 5.44
C THR A 249 31.17 9.77 5.98
N VAL A 250 31.37 9.47 7.26
CA VAL A 250 32.67 9.44 7.91
C VAL A 250 33.56 8.30 7.38
N LEU A 251 32.98 7.21 6.88
CA LEU A 251 33.73 6.10 6.30
C LEU A 251 34.34 6.49 4.95
N ASN A 252 33.66 7.36 4.19
CA ASN A 252 33.86 7.47 2.75
C ASN A 252 33.85 8.90 2.18
N SER A 253 33.92 9.96 3.00
CA SER A 253 33.89 11.42 2.67
C SER A 253 33.47 11.76 1.23
N VAL A 254 32.28 12.35 1.07
CA VAL A 254 31.72 12.65 -0.26
C VAL A 254 32.45 13.78 -1.00
N ILE A 255 32.47 13.75 -2.34
CA ILE A 255 33.13 14.78 -3.15
C ILE A 255 32.62 16.21 -2.87
N THR A 256 31.40 16.36 -2.36
CA THR A 256 30.83 17.64 -1.90
C THR A 256 31.49 18.22 -0.66
N SER A 257 32.09 17.40 0.22
CA SER A 257 32.95 17.87 1.32
C SER A 257 34.38 18.12 0.86
N ASP A 258 34.90 17.32 -0.08
CA ASP A 258 36.30 17.41 -0.49
C ASP A 258 36.59 18.61 -1.41
N MET A 259 35.68 18.95 -2.32
CA MET A 259 35.87 20.11 -3.21
C MET A 259 36.00 21.46 -2.48
N PRO A 260 35.11 21.82 -1.52
CA PRO A 260 35.31 22.97 -0.64
C PRO A 260 36.65 22.96 0.09
N PHE A 261 37.01 21.80 0.64
CA PHE A 261 38.23 21.64 1.43
C PHE A 261 39.49 21.87 0.58
N ALA A 262 39.53 21.26 -0.61
CA ALA A 262 40.57 21.47 -1.61
C ALA A 262 40.66 22.94 -2.04
N ARG A 263 39.51 23.58 -2.30
CA ARG A 263 39.43 24.97 -2.76
C ARG A 263 39.92 25.95 -1.70
N LEU A 264 39.44 25.84 -0.46
CA LEU A 264 39.81 26.74 0.64
C LEU A 264 41.31 26.72 0.91
N ARG A 265 41.96 25.57 0.71
CA ARG A 265 43.39 25.37 0.96
C ARG A 265 44.26 25.36 -0.29
N ASN A 266 43.68 25.65 -1.46
CA ASN A 266 44.40 25.73 -2.74
C ASN A 266 45.14 24.43 -3.14
N TYR A 267 44.58 23.28 -2.78
CA TYR A 267 45.10 21.95 -3.12
C TYR A 267 44.35 21.31 -4.31
N SER A 268 44.93 20.24 -4.85
CA SER A 268 44.40 19.38 -5.89
C SER A 268 43.91 18.05 -5.30
N LEU A 269 42.76 17.56 -5.77
CA LEU A 269 42.24 16.24 -5.44
C LEU A 269 42.91 15.11 -6.25
N VAL A 270 43.64 15.46 -7.31
CA VAL A 270 44.36 14.50 -8.16
C VAL A 270 45.70 14.15 -7.53
N ARG A 271 45.95 12.85 -7.32
CA ARG A 271 47.22 12.31 -6.81
C ARG A 271 48.34 12.53 -7.82
N GLY A 272 49.58 12.62 -7.33
CA GLY A 272 50.77 12.83 -8.16
C GLY A 272 50.98 14.27 -8.65
N THR A 273 50.10 15.21 -8.29
CA THR A 273 50.26 16.63 -8.62
C THR A 273 51.11 17.36 -7.59
N SER A 274 51.79 18.44 -7.99
CA SER A 274 52.65 19.26 -7.10
C SER A 274 51.90 19.94 -5.95
N ARG A 275 50.57 19.93 -5.97
CA ARG A 275 49.69 20.47 -4.91
C ARG A 275 48.64 19.45 -4.44
N GLN A 276 48.92 18.16 -4.52
CA GLN A 276 48.00 17.14 -4.01
C GLN A 276 47.69 17.36 -2.51
N ILE A 277 46.47 17.04 -2.08
CA ILE A 277 46.14 17.02 -0.65
C ILE A 277 46.87 15.81 0.00
N PRO A 278 47.62 16.01 1.09
CA PRO A 278 48.21 14.89 1.83
C PRO A 278 47.13 13.95 2.38
N ASP A 279 47.39 12.64 2.36
CA ASP A 279 46.45 11.60 2.83
C ASP A 279 45.92 11.91 4.25
N GLU A 280 46.79 12.26 5.20
CA GLU A 280 46.39 12.63 6.58
C GLU A 280 45.39 13.80 6.63
N LEU A 281 45.57 14.78 5.74
CA LEU A 281 44.77 16.01 5.74
C LEU A 281 43.39 15.79 5.11
N ILE A 282 43.29 14.93 4.09
CA ILE A 282 42.00 14.60 3.48
C ILE A 282 41.19 13.64 4.36
N LEU A 283 41.83 12.70 5.04
CA LEU A 283 41.17 11.80 6.00
C LEU A 283 40.62 12.58 7.21
N PHE A 284 41.29 13.64 7.65
CA PHE A 284 40.78 14.55 8.69
C PHE A 284 39.47 15.25 8.27
N ASN A 285 39.22 15.42 6.96
CA ASN A 285 37.98 16.01 6.44
C ASN A 285 36.74 15.12 6.67
N SER A 286 36.93 13.84 7.05
CA SER A 286 35.84 12.93 7.43
C SER A 286 35.05 13.39 8.67
N GLY A 287 35.65 14.26 9.50
CA GLY A 287 35.01 14.80 10.70
C GLY A 287 34.94 13.83 11.88
N MET A 288 35.65 12.69 11.82
CA MET A 288 35.71 11.74 12.93
C MET A 288 36.48 12.28 14.11
N VAL A 289 35.87 12.16 15.30
CA VAL A 289 36.53 12.50 16.56
C VAL A 289 37.32 11.28 17.04
N PRO A 290 38.63 11.41 17.30
CA PRO A 290 39.44 10.32 17.79
C PRO A 290 38.98 9.91 19.20
N THR A 291 38.34 8.74 19.26
CA THR A 291 38.01 8.01 20.48
C THR A 291 38.79 6.70 20.49
N LEU A 292 38.86 6.03 21.64
CA LEU A 292 39.52 4.74 21.70
C LEU A 292 38.88 3.71 20.74
N VAL A 293 37.56 3.77 20.59
CA VAL A 293 36.78 2.89 19.70
C VAL A 293 37.10 3.19 18.24
N SER A 294 37.16 4.47 17.85
CA SER A 294 37.51 4.84 16.48
C SER A 294 38.96 4.50 16.16
N GLN A 295 39.90 4.68 17.10
CA GLN A 295 41.30 4.31 16.90
C GLN A 295 41.51 2.79 16.75
N LEU A 296 40.77 1.98 17.51
CA LEU A 296 40.78 0.53 17.35
C LEU A 296 40.28 0.11 15.97
N TRP A 297 39.18 0.72 15.52
CA TRP A 297 38.67 0.47 14.18
C TRP A 297 39.67 0.89 13.10
N GLU A 298 40.32 2.05 13.25
CA GLU A 298 41.36 2.51 12.32
C GLU A 298 42.57 1.57 12.27
N THR A 299 42.97 1.02 13.41
CA THR A 299 44.11 0.11 13.52
C THR A 299 43.81 -1.26 12.91
N ASN A 300 42.58 -1.74 13.05
CA ASN A 300 42.19 -3.08 12.60
C ASN A 300 41.67 -3.10 11.16
N ILE A 301 40.92 -2.09 10.73
CA ILE A 301 40.25 -2.05 9.42
C ILE A 301 40.91 -1.02 8.50
N GLY A 302 41.06 0.22 8.96
CA GLY A 302 41.71 1.29 8.21
C GLY A 302 41.16 2.68 8.50
N PRO A 303 41.78 3.73 7.95
CA PRO A 303 41.45 5.11 8.29
C PRO A 303 40.06 5.54 7.80
N TYR A 304 39.33 6.28 8.63
CA TYR A 304 38.04 6.86 8.26
C TYR A 304 38.20 7.85 7.09
N GLY A 305 37.30 7.75 6.11
CA GLY A 305 37.36 8.50 4.85
C GLY A 305 37.94 7.70 3.68
N ALA A 306 38.50 6.51 3.93
CA ALA A 306 39.00 5.59 2.90
C ALA A 306 38.45 4.15 3.03
N ILE A 307 37.34 3.96 3.75
CA ILE A 307 36.69 2.66 3.94
C ILE A 307 35.51 2.53 2.99
N ASP A 308 35.51 1.47 2.19
CA ASP A 308 34.43 1.15 1.28
C ASP A 308 33.42 0.22 1.99
N ALA A 309 32.12 0.56 1.93
CA ALA A 309 31.04 -0.24 2.51
C ALA A 309 30.20 -0.85 1.38
N VAL A 310 30.26 -2.17 1.26
CA VAL A 310 29.68 -2.94 0.15
C VAL A 310 28.54 -3.81 0.67
N TRP A 311 27.39 -3.74 -0.01
CA TRP A 311 26.24 -4.58 0.28
C TRP A 311 26.49 -6.04 -0.11
N VAL A 312 26.19 -6.99 0.78
CA VAL A 312 26.30 -8.42 0.49
C VAL A 312 24.90 -9.01 0.24
N PRO A 313 24.61 -9.55 -0.96
CA PRO A 313 23.34 -10.19 -1.26
C PRO A 313 23.13 -11.45 -0.43
N VAL A 314 21.87 -11.81 -0.18
CA VAL A 314 21.52 -13.13 0.38
C VAL A 314 21.98 -14.22 -0.60
N PRO A 315 22.77 -15.22 -0.16
CA PRO A 315 23.19 -16.32 -1.03
C PRO A 315 21.98 -17.13 -1.54
N PRO A 316 21.98 -17.58 -2.81
CA PRO A 316 20.90 -18.43 -3.34
C PRO A 316 20.69 -19.70 -2.51
N SER A 317 21.77 -20.31 -2.03
CA SER A 317 21.77 -21.48 -1.14
C SER A 317 20.96 -21.24 0.14
N LEU A 318 21.09 -20.05 0.76
CA LEU A 318 20.32 -19.66 1.94
C LEU A 318 18.85 -19.40 1.59
N ALA A 319 18.60 -18.72 0.47
CA ALA A 319 17.26 -18.39 0.01
C ALA A 319 16.42 -19.65 -0.26
N ASP A 320 16.99 -20.64 -0.96
CA ASP A 320 16.33 -21.92 -1.27
C ASP A 320 15.99 -22.72 -0.01
N ILE A 321 16.93 -22.80 0.94
CA ILE A 321 16.73 -23.49 2.23
C ILE A 321 15.57 -22.86 3.00
N VAL A 322 15.56 -21.53 3.08
CA VAL A 322 14.54 -20.78 3.82
C VAL A 322 13.18 -20.85 3.14
N HIS A 323 13.14 -20.82 1.80
CA HIS A 323 11.92 -20.99 1.01
C HIS A 323 11.28 -22.37 1.24
N SER A 324 12.07 -23.44 1.12
CA SER A 324 11.63 -24.81 1.37
C SER A 324 11.12 -24.99 2.80
N PHE A 325 11.87 -24.49 3.78
CA PHE A 325 11.50 -24.57 5.19
C PHE A 325 10.15 -23.89 5.47
N GLN A 326 9.96 -22.65 4.99
CA GLN A 326 8.73 -21.92 5.21
C GLN A 326 7.53 -22.60 4.57
N GLY A 327 7.68 -23.09 3.33
CA GLY A 327 6.62 -23.82 2.64
C GLY A 327 6.15 -25.05 3.43
N ASP A 328 7.09 -25.81 3.98
CA ASP A 328 6.79 -26.99 4.80
C ASP A 328 6.13 -26.60 6.13
N VAL A 329 6.65 -25.60 6.84
CA VAL A 329 6.08 -25.15 8.12
C VAL A 329 4.64 -24.62 7.93
N LEU A 330 4.41 -23.75 6.94
CA LEU A 330 3.08 -23.21 6.65
C LEU A 330 2.09 -24.31 6.23
N SER A 331 2.55 -25.32 5.48
CA SER A 331 1.72 -26.48 5.14
C SER A 331 1.32 -27.32 6.35
N GLN A 332 2.16 -27.39 7.38
CA GLN A 332 1.83 -28.10 8.62
C GLN A 332 0.91 -27.27 9.52
N LEU A 333 1.14 -25.95 9.62
CA LEU A 333 0.31 -25.03 10.40
C LEU A 333 -1.14 -24.96 9.91
N THR A 334 -1.35 -25.02 8.60
CA THR A 334 -2.69 -25.09 8.00
C THR A 334 -3.42 -26.41 8.30
N ARG A 335 -2.69 -27.51 8.56
CA ARG A 335 -3.26 -28.85 8.80
C ARG A 335 -3.47 -29.18 10.28
N ASN A 336 -2.68 -28.59 11.18
CA ASN A 336 -2.69 -28.93 12.60
C ASN A 336 -2.92 -27.71 13.51
N ALA A 337 -4.16 -27.55 13.96
CA ALA A 337 -4.58 -26.43 14.81
C ALA A 337 -3.86 -26.36 16.17
N THR A 338 -3.40 -27.50 16.71
CA THR A 338 -2.67 -27.52 18.00
C THR A 338 -1.25 -26.96 17.86
N VAL A 339 -0.59 -27.25 16.74
CA VAL A 339 0.73 -26.69 16.39
C VAL A 339 0.61 -25.20 16.11
N LEU A 340 -0.46 -24.77 15.43
CA LEU A 340 -0.72 -23.35 15.20
C LEU A 340 -0.90 -22.57 16.50
N ALA A 341 -1.71 -23.08 17.44
CA ALA A 341 -1.88 -22.47 18.76
C ALA A 341 -0.54 -22.40 19.53
N ALA A 342 0.27 -23.46 19.48
CA ALA A 342 1.57 -23.49 20.13
C ALA A 342 2.56 -22.46 19.52
N VAL A 343 2.56 -22.28 18.20
CA VAL A 343 3.39 -21.27 17.52
C VAL A 343 2.96 -19.84 17.85
N GLN A 344 1.66 -19.58 17.97
CA GLN A 344 1.17 -18.25 18.37
C GLN A 344 1.48 -17.93 19.83
N GLU A 345 1.41 -18.93 20.71
CA GLU A 345 1.76 -18.80 22.12
C GLU A 345 3.26 -18.59 22.38
N LEU A 346 4.13 -18.89 21.40
CA LEU A 346 5.57 -18.66 21.51
C LEU A 346 5.94 -17.17 21.44
N GLY A 347 5.07 -16.32 20.87
CA GLY A 347 5.22 -14.87 20.86
C GLY A 347 6.58 -14.34 20.34
N TYR A 348 6.82 -13.04 20.56
CA TYR A 348 8.16 -12.46 20.45
C TYR A 348 8.82 -12.59 21.83
N GLU A 349 9.74 -13.53 21.99
CA GLU A 349 10.54 -13.63 23.21
C GLU A 349 11.98 -13.16 22.98
N TRP A 350 12.46 -12.33 23.91
CA TRP A 350 13.84 -11.86 23.93
C TRP A 350 14.71 -12.95 24.53
N ALA A 351 15.59 -13.55 23.72
CA ALA A 351 16.52 -14.55 24.23
C ALA A 351 17.89 -13.92 24.56
N LEU A 352 18.22 -13.86 25.85
CA LEU A 352 19.57 -13.56 26.34
C LEU A 352 20.31 -14.89 26.60
N PRO A 353 21.43 -15.19 25.94
CA PRO A 353 22.21 -16.37 26.30
C PRO A 353 23.00 -16.11 27.64
N THR A 354 23.54 -17.03 28.44
CA THR A 354 24.50 -16.72 29.57
C THR A 354 25.56 -17.79 29.83
N PRO A 355 26.78 -17.47 30.37
CA PRO A 355 27.87 -18.41 30.57
C PRO A 355 28.02 -18.83 32.06
N ARG A 356 28.69 -19.94 32.31
CA ARG A 356 28.69 -20.67 33.61
C ARG A 356 29.52 -20.10 34.78
N ARG A 357 30.11 -18.89 34.76
CA ARG A 357 30.90 -18.39 35.92
C ARG A 357 30.76 -16.89 36.22
N ARG A 358 30.45 -16.61 37.49
CA ARG A 358 30.36 -15.28 38.15
C ARG A 358 31.60 -14.42 37.90
N LEU A 359 31.40 -13.12 37.65
CA LEU A 359 32.33 -12.04 38.04
C LEU A 359 31.58 -10.71 38.21
N SER A 360 31.99 -9.94 39.21
CA SER A 360 31.25 -8.85 39.84
C SER A 360 31.72 -7.44 39.43
N LYS A 361 30.76 -6.50 39.46
CA LYS A 361 30.82 -5.06 39.77
C LYS A 361 31.34 -4.02 38.74
N LYS A 362 30.41 -3.08 38.50
CA LYS A 362 30.45 -1.76 37.85
C LYS A 362 31.66 -0.87 38.19
N ARG A 363 32.22 -0.20 37.17
CA ARG A 363 32.69 1.20 37.24
C ARG A 363 32.55 1.89 35.87
N SER A 364 32.20 3.18 35.93
CA SER A 364 32.10 4.21 34.87
C SER A 364 31.06 4.07 33.76
N GLY A 365 29.90 4.73 33.95
CA GLY A 365 29.48 5.89 33.15
C GLY A 365 29.10 5.73 31.66
N LEU A 366 29.06 4.52 31.13
CA LEU A 366 28.82 4.29 29.71
C LEU A 366 27.93 3.02 29.62
N THR A 367 26.67 3.21 29.22
CA THR A 367 25.64 2.16 29.19
C THR A 367 25.99 1.11 28.13
N SER A 368 26.50 -0.05 28.56
CA SER A 368 26.76 -1.19 27.65
C SER A 368 25.45 -1.73 27.09
N LEU A 369 25.17 -1.45 25.81
CA LEU A 369 24.27 -2.28 25.03
C LEU A 369 24.96 -3.64 24.85
N GLN A 370 24.52 -4.63 25.64
CA GLN A 370 24.89 -6.02 25.43
C GLN A 370 24.40 -6.49 24.05
N LEU A 371 25.18 -7.33 23.37
CA LEU A 371 24.78 -7.97 22.12
C LEU A 371 23.54 -8.84 22.38
N SER A 372 22.39 -8.40 21.87
CA SER A 372 21.11 -9.12 21.96
C SER A 372 20.71 -9.70 20.61
N VAL A 373 20.12 -10.90 20.65
CA VAL A 373 19.55 -11.57 19.49
C VAL A 373 18.07 -11.73 19.73
N GLU A 374 17.29 -10.89 19.06
CA GLU A 374 15.83 -11.03 19.04
C GLU A 374 15.43 -12.29 18.29
N MET A 375 14.59 -13.10 18.93
CA MET A 375 14.12 -14.35 18.38
C MET A 375 12.65 -14.26 18.04
N ASP A 376 12.32 -14.61 16.80
CA ASP A 376 10.96 -14.87 16.36
C ASP A 376 10.67 -16.38 16.40
N ALA A 377 9.44 -16.78 16.72
CA ALA A 377 9.07 -18.19 16.85
C ALA A 377 9.46 -19.02 15.60
N VAL A 378 9.26 -18.46 14.41
CA VAL A 378 9.61 -19.11 13.14
C VAL A 378 11.12 -19.19 12.94
N SER A 379 11.88 -18.17 13.33
CA SER A 379 13.36 -18.17 13.26
C SER A 379 13.99 -19.20 14.20
N VAL A 380 13.38 -19.44 15.36
CA VAL A 380 13.82 -20.46 16.32
C VAL A 380 13.49 -21.86 15.80
N LEU A 381 12.32 -22.05 15.23
CA LEU A 381 11.95 -23.32 14.58
C LEU A 381 12.90 -23.65 13.43
N PHE A 382 13.28 -22.66 12.62
CA PHE A 382 14.29 -22.81 11.59
C PHE A 382 15.62 -23.28 12.17
N ALA A 383 16.15 -22.54 13.14
CA ALA A 383 17.42 -22.87 13.77
C ALA A 383 17.43 -24.28 14.37
N LEU A 384 16.32 -24.72 14.98
CA LEU A 384 16.22 -26.05 15.58
C LEU A 384 16.11 -27.17 14.54
N LEU A 385 15.42 -26.95 13.42
CA LEU A 385 15.24 -27.94 12.36
C LEU A 385 16.48 -28.13 11.48
N VAL A 386 17.25 -27.05 11.24
CA VAL A 386 18.51 -27.10 10.51
C VAL A 386 19.65 -27.64 11.38
N SER A 387 19.56 -27.49 12.71
CA SER A 387 20.55 -28.00 13.64
C SER A 387 20.55 -29.53 13.77
N SER A 388 21.74 -30.14 13.93
CA SER A 388 21.90 -31.58 14.08
C SER A 388 21.28 -32.16 15.36
N GLN A 389 21.01 -33.47 15.40
CA GLN A 389 20.48 -34.17 16.60
C GLN A 389 21.37 -33.99 17.86
N ALA A 390 22.67 -33.71 17.68
CA ALA A 390 23.60 -33.38 18.77
C ALA A 390 23.37 -31.96 19.33
N GLN A 391 23.02 -31.00 18.48
CA GLN A 391 22.65 -29.63 18.86
C GLN A 391 21.28 -29.58 19.59
N LEU A 392 20.33 -30.44 19.19
CA LEU A 392 19.07 -30.67 19.91
C LEU A 392 19.28 -31.18 21.35
N ASN A 393 20.35 -31.94 21.61
CA ASN A 393 20.71 -32.33 22.98
C ASN A 393 21.35 -31.16 23.76
N SER A 394 22.00 -30.20 23.10
CA SER A 394 22.49 -28.96 23.72
C SER A 394 21.39 -27.90 23.97
N VAL A 395 20.16 -28.11 23.48
CA VAL A 395 18.96 -27.41 24.00
C VAL A 395 18.77 -27.72 25.50
N LYS A 396 19.24 -28.88 26.00
CA LYS A 396 19.30 -29.18 27.44
C LYS A 396 20.27 -28.26 28.21
N SER A 397 21.16 -27.57 27.50
CA SER A 397 22.12 -26.61 28.04
C SER A 397 21.82 -25.14 27.70
N LEU A 398 20.67 -24.83 27.08
CA LEU A 398 20.13 -23.48 27.18
C LEU A 398 20.11 -23.13 28.67
N PRO A 399 20.71 -22.00 29.08
CA PRO A 399 20.82 -21.67 30.49
C PRO A 399 19.42 -21.70 31.13
N ARG A 400 19.34 -22.11 32.41
CA ARG A 400 18.13 -22.18 33.25
C ARG A 400 17.41 -20.82 33.44
N GLN A 401 17.64 -19.84 32.57
CA GLN A 401 17.17 -18.46 32.64
C GLN A 401 16.14 -18.11 31.56
N HIS A 402 15.80 -19.01 30.63
CA HIS A 402 14.55 -18.89 29.88
C HIS A 402 13.39 -19.46 30.70
N ASP A 403 12.22 -18.86 30.55
CA ASP A 403 11.00 -19.32 31.20
C ASP A 403 10.84 -20.84 30.91
N PRO A 404 10.78 -21.74 31.91
CA PRO A 404 10.57 -23.18 31.67
C PRO A 404 9.33 -23.46 30.81
N ILE A 405 8.42 -22.50 30.73
CA ILE A 405 7.27 -22.45 29.85
C ILE A 405 7.69 -22.36 28.36
N PHE A 406 8.63 -21.48 27.98
CA PHE A 406 9.08 -21.34 26.58
C PHE A 406 9.73 -22.62 26.04
N VAL A 407 10.69 -23.19 26.78
CA VAL A 407 11.40 -24.41 26.36
C VAL A 407 10.46 -25.62 26.28
N SER A 408 9.47 -25.70 27.17
CA SER A 408 8.44 -26.74 27.12
C SER A 408 7.48 -26.54 25.94
N LYS A 409 7.09 -25.29 25.62
CA LYS A 409 6.28 -24.94 24.44
C LYS A 409 7.00 -25.21 23.12
N VAL A 410 8.27 -24.83 22.98
CA VAL A 410 9.09 -25.14 21.79
C VAL A 410 9.19 -26.65 21.59
N ARG A 411 9.41 -27.40 22.68
CA ARG A 411 9.44 -28.87 22.63
C ARG A 411 8.09 -29.46 22.22
N GLN A 412 6.99 -28.98 22.78
CA GLN A 412 5.65 -29.43 22.46
C GLN A 412 5.32 -29.18 20.97
N THR A 413 5.73 -28.01 20.46
CA THR A 413 5.59 -27.64 19.04
C THR A 413 6.39 -28.59 18.14
N LEU A 414 7.65 -28.85 18.47
CA LEU A 414 8.51 -29.79 17.73
C LEU A 414 8.00 -31.23 17.76
N THR A 415 7.45 -31.70 18.89
CA THR A 415 6.86 -33.06 18.97
C THR A 415 5.55 -33.20 18.20
N GLY A 416 4.85 -32.10 17.95
CA GLY A 416 3.60 -32.06 17.17
C GLY A 416 3.82 -31.85 15.67
N MET A 417 5.00 -31.40 15.25
CA MET A 417 5.39 -31.25 13.84
C MET A 417 5.89 -32.58 13.27
N VAL A 418 5.50 -32.88 12.02
CA VAL A 418 6.08 -34.00 11.27
C VAL A 418 7.51 -33.60 10.90
N PRO A 419 8.52 -34.48 11.04
CA PRO A 419 9.88 -34.16 10.63
C PRO A 419 9.88 -33.66 9.17
N VAL A 420 10.25 -32.39 9.01
CA VAL A 420 10.48 -31.75 7.72
C VAL A 420 11.50 -32.60 6.96
N GLN A 421 11.28 -32.82 5.66
CA GLN A 421 12.19 -33.64 4.86
C GLN A 421 13.62 -33.13 5.08
N SER A 422 14.51 -34.03 5.54
CA SER A 422 15.91 -33.70 5.83
C SER A 422 16.50 -32.94 4.65
N MET A 423 16.97 -31.71 4.90
CA MET A 423 17.62 -30.86 3.91
C MET A 423 18.62 -31.66 3.09
N SER A 424 18.72 -31.36 1.79
CA SER A 424 19.73 -31.95 0.94
C SER A 424 21.12 -31.59 1.50
N THR A 425 21.89 -32.61 1.88
CA THR A 425 23.27 -32.46 2.35
C THR A 425 24.18 -31.63 1.43
N PRO A 426 24.05 -31.63 0.08
CA PRO A 426 24.86 -30.75 -0.76
C PRO A 426 24.54 -29.25 -0.58
N LEU A 427 23.27 -28.87 -0.48
CA LEU A 427 22.85 -27.46 -0.38
C LEU A 427 23.32 -26.82 0.95
N LEU A 428 23.32 -27.62 2.03
CA LEU A 428 23.86 -27.20 3.32
C LEU A 428 25.39 -26.97 3.26
N MET A 429 26.13 -27.79 2.52
CA MET A 429 27.57 -27.61 2.35
C MET A 429 27.90 -26.36 1.53
N GLU A 430 27.12 -26.07 0.50
CA GLU A 430 27.24 -24.84 -0.29
C GLU A 430 26.98 -23.60 0.58
N LEU A 431 25.90 -23.63 1.38
CA LEU A 431 25.60 -22.55 2.33
C LEU A 431 26.75 -22.30 3.32
N LEU A 432 27.34 -23.36 3.88
CA LEU A 432 28.44 -23.23 4.84
C LEU A 432 29.69 -22.57 4.25
N VAL A 433 29.89 -22.69 2.93
CA VAL A 433 30.97 -22.00 2.21
C VAL A 433 30.62 -20.52 2.04
N ASP A 434 29.39 -20.22 1.62
CA ASP A 434 28.93 -18.85 1.32
C ASP A 434 28.93 -17.92 2.55
N ILE A 435 28.65 -18.46 3.74
CA ILE A 435 28.52 -17.66 4.98
C ILE A 435 29.77 -17.68 5.87
N ARG A 436 30.84 -18.34 5.43
CA ARG A 436 32.04 -18.60 6.25
C ARG A 436 32.65 -17.32 6.85
N ASP A 437 32.64 -16.24 6.08
CA ASP A 437 33.27 -14.97 6.44
C ASP A 437 32.32 -13.99 7.14
N VAL A 438 31.04 -14.37 7.33
CA VAL A 438 30.04 -13.51 7.99
C VAL A 438 30.19 -13.61 9.51
N SER A 439 30.34 -12.46 10.16
CA SER A 439 30.64 -12.39 11.59
C SER A 439 29.89 -11.27 12.31
N VAL A 440 29.91 -11.32 13.63
CA VAL A 440 29.59 -10.21 14.52
C VAL A 440 30.88 -9.73 15.17
N PHE A 441 30.94 -8.45 15.56
CA PHE A 441 32.11 -7.89 16.23
C PHE A 441 31.72 -7.12 17.49
N GLN A 442 32.67 -6.99 18.42
CA GLN A 442 32.51 -6.23 19.65
C GLN A 442 33.85 -5.69 20.15
N PHE A 443 33.84 -4.50 20.78
CA PHE A 443 35.01 -3.96 21.47
C PHE A 443 35.07 -4.42 22.92
N ALA A 444 36.27 -4.81 23.37
CA ALA A 444 36.53 -5.30 24.72
C ALA A 444 37.86 -4.80 25.29
N PHE A 445 38.22 -5.23 26.49
CA PHE A 445 39.46 -4.94 27.20
C PHE A 445 39.98 -6.18 27.90
N HIS A 446 41.28 -6.44 27.80
CA HIS A 446 41.90 -7.55 28.48
C HIS A 446 41.86 -7.36 30.01
N ASP A 447 41.43 -8.38 30.76
CA ASP A 447 41.14 -8.27 32.20
C ASP A 447 42.36 -7.85 33.06
N THR A 448 43.55 -8.23 32.62
CA THR A 448 44.82 -8.03 33.38
C THR A 448 45.67 -6.87 32.88
N SER A 449 45.55 -6.45 31.62
CA SER A 449 46.43 -5.43 31.01
C SER A 449 45.71 -4.13 30.63
N GLU A 450 44.37 -4.09 30.74
CA GLU A 450 43.53 -2.97 30.31
C GLU A 450 43.81 -2.50 28.86
N LEU A 451 44.36 -3.40 28.03
CA LEU A 451 44.54 -3.15 26.62
C LEU A 451 43.21 -3.33 25.89
N PRO A 452 42.81 -2.39 25.02
CA PRO A 452 41.60 -2.52 24.23
C PRO A 452 41.73 -3.63 23.19
N LEU A 453 40.64 -4.35 22.95
CA LEU A 453 40.54 -5.50 22.07
C LEU A 453 39.41 -5.30 21.06
N PHE A 454 39.67 -5.75 19.83
CA PHE A 454 38.68 -5.89 18.76
C PHE A 454 38.35 -7.37 18.61
N LEU A 455 37.15 -7.77 19.01
CA LEU A 455 36.71 -9.18 19.00
C LEU A 455 35.78 -9.42 17.82
N THR A 456 35.94 -10.56 17.16
CA THR A 456 35.10 -11.03 16.04
C THR A 456 34.64 -12.46 16.31
N GLN A 457 33.37 -12.76 16.04
CA GLN A 457 32.80 -14.09 16.18
C GLN A 457 32.06 -14.48 14.88
N PRO A 458 32.44 -15.59 14.22
CA PRO A 458 31.70 -16.09 13.06
C PRO A 458 30.30 -16.55 13.46
N LEU A 459 29.32 -16.46 12.55
CA LEU A 459 27.93 -16.83 12.85
C LEU A 459 27.77 -18.30 13.24
N LEU A 460 28.43 -19.20 12.51
CA LEU A 460 28.41 -20.63 12.78
C LEU A 460 29.81 -21.07 13.22
N ASP A 461 29.89 -21.70 14.40
CA ASP A 461 31.14 -22.20 14.95
C ASP A 461 31.03 -23.72 15.17
N PRO A 462 31.87 -24.55 14.48
CA PRO A 462 31.88 -25.99 14.68
C PRO A 462 32.15 -26.41 16.13
N ASN A 463 32.84 -25.57 16.92
CA ASN A 463 33.23 -25.85 18.30
C ASN A 463 32.23 -25.30 19.32
N ASP A 464 31.42 -24.30 18.97
CA ASP A 464 30.38 -23.71 19.82
C ASP A 464 28.97 -23.92 19.21
N HIS A 465 28.41 -25.09 19.54
CA HIS A 465 27.07 -25.48 19.14
C HIS A 465 25.96 -24.60 19.74
N ALA A 466 26.19 -23.99 20.90
CA ALA A 466 25.20 -23.12 21.54
C ALA A 466 25.13 -21.77 20.82
N TRP A 467 26.28 -21.19 20.47
CA TRP A 467 26.36 -19.98 19.64
C TRP A 467 25.76 -20.19 18.25
N SER A 468 26.07 -21.32 17.62
CA SER A 468 25.58 -21.64 16.27
C SER A 468 24.06 -21.61 16.14
N LEU A 469 23.31 -21.87 17.21
CA LEU A 469 21.84 -21.72 17.22
C LEU A 469 21.42 -20.26 16.96
N TYR A 470 22.08 -19.30 17.61
CA TYR A 470 21.85 -17.85 17.40
C TYR A 470 22.32 -17.43 16.00
N GLY A 471 23.41 -18.03 15.50
CA GLY A 471 23.85 -17.86 14.12
C GLY A 471 22.77 -18.23 13.10
N TRP A 472 22.12 -19.40 13.26
CA TRP A 472 21.01 -19.82 12.39
C TRP A 472 19.80 -18.88 12.44
N VAL A 473 19.49 -18.30 13.61
CA VAL A 473 18.45 -17.26 13.73
C VAL A 473 18.84 -16.01 12.95
N MET A 474 20.08 -15.54 13.05
CA MET A 474 20.56 -14.37 12.31
C MET A 474 20.57 -14.60 10.79
N LEU A 475 20.89 -15.81 10.33
CA LEU A 475 20.85 -16.20 8.92
C LEU A 475 19.41 -16.20 8.39
N TYR A 476 18.46 -16.73 9.15
CA TYR A 476 17.04 -16.64 8.80
C TYR A 476 16.57 -15.18 8.73
N ASP A 477 16.92 -14.35 9.70
CA ASP A 477 16.58 -12.93 9.70
C ASP A 477 17.22 -12.17 8.53
N TRP A 478 18.42 -12.56 8.08
CA TRP A 478 19.06 -12.02 6.89
C TRP A 478 18.28 -12.39 5.62
N ALA A 479 17.90 -13.66 5.47
CA ALA A 479 17.06 -14.11 4.35
C ALA A 479 15.68 -13.43 4.32
N MET A 480 15.08 -13.20 5.49
CA MET A 480 13.84 -12.44 5.64
C MET A 480 14.03 -10.92 5.52
N GLN A 481 15.25 -10.43 5.29
CA GLN A 481 15.60 -9.01 5.21
C GLN A 481 15.28 -8.19 6.46
N ARG A 482 15.21 -8.84 7.62
CA ARG A 482 15.17 -8.18 8.93
C ARG A 482 16.57 -7.78 9.39
N ARG A 483 17.61 -8.34 8.76
CA ARG A 483 19.02 -7.95 8.90
C ARG A 483 19.64 -7.73 7.53
N GLU A 484 20.70 -6.95 7.49
CA GLU A 484 21.56 -6.78 6.33
C GLU A 484 22.98 -7.25 6.64
N VAL A 485 23.71 -7.65 5.61
CA VAL A 485 25.14 -7.97 5.71
C VAL A 485 25.91 -6.97 4.87
N VAL A 486 26.90 -6.34 5.48
CA VAL A 486 27.74 -5.34 4.86
C VAL A 486 29.20 -5.74 5.03
N ARG A 487 29.93 -5.68 3.94
CA ARG A 487 31.38 -5.87 3.91
C ARG A 487 32.06 -4.51 3.96
N PHE A 488 32.99 -4.33 4.89
CA PHE A 488 33.80 -3.13 5.04
C PHE A 488 35.21 -3.44 4.56
N ASP A 489 35.63 -2.81 3.47
CA ASP A 489 36.97 -2.95 2.91
C ASP A 489 37.79 -1.70 3.26
N GLY A 490 38.73 -1.84 4.19
CA GLY A 490 39.64 -0.78 4.60
C GLY A 490 41.07 -0.93 4.03
N ASP A 491 41.95 0.00 4.40
CA ASP A 491 43.37 -0.03 3.99
C ASP A 491 44.19 -1.10 4.70
N VAL A 492 43.75 -1.58 5.87
CA VAL A 492 44.47 -2.58 6.67
C VAL A 492 43.86 -3.97 6.47
N ASP A 493 42.55 -4.10 6.68
CA ASP A 493 41.84 -5.38 6.57
C ASP A 493 40.40 -5.18 6.11
N SER A 494 39.74 -6.28 5.75
CA SER A 494 38.33 -6.33 5.39
C SER A 494 37.52 -7.16 6.38
N ILE A 495 36.32 -6.71 6.73
CA ILE A 495 35.43 -7.45 7.63
C ILE A 495 33.99 -7.48 7.11
N THR A 496 33.36 -8.65 7.15
CA THR A 496 31.94 -8.83 6.75
C THR A 496 31.07 -9.00 7.99
N LEU A 497 30.13 -8.08 8.16
CA LEU A 497 29.36 -7.93 9.39
C LEU A 497 27.86 -8.02 9.16
N VAL A 498 27.17 -8.78 10.01
CA VAL A 498 25.70 -8.74 10.07
C VAL A 498 25.21 -7.58 10.93
N SER A 499 24.18 -6.88 10.48
CA SER A 499 23.56 -5.78 11.20
C SER A 499 22.78 -6.28 12.41
N LYS A 500 22.38 -5.32 13.28
CA LYS A 500 21.26 -5.56 14.20
C LYS A 500 19.97 -5.84 13.42
N ARG A 501 18.99 -6.47 14.09
CA ARG A 501 17.65 -6.64 13.54
C ARG A 501 16.97 -5.27 13.40
N TYR A 502 16.23 -5.10 12.32
CA TYR A 502 15.37 -3.96 12.06
C TYR A 502 13.92 -4.38 12.21
N ASP A 503 13.13 -3.52 12.85
CA ASP A 503 11.69 -3.71 12.92
C ASP A 503 11.04 -3.38 11.57
N PRO A 504 10.09 -4.21 11.09
CA PRO A 504 9.32 -3.91 9.90
C PRO A 504 8.52 -2.63 10.10
N GLN A 505 8.50 -1.77 9.08
CA GLN A 505 7.65 -0.60 9.05
C GLN A 505 6.27 -0.95 8.47
N PRO A 506 5.18 -0.49 9.09
CA PRO A 506 3.85 -0.66 8.54
C PRO A 506 3.65 0.17 7.26
N PHE A 507 3.29 -0.49 6.15
CA PHE A 507 2.77 0.14 4.95
C PHE A 507 1.28 -0.16 4.81
N VAL A 508 0.42 0.84 5.01
CA VAL A 508 -1.01 0.69 4.74
C VAL A 508 -1.27 1.23 3.33
N PRO A 509 -1.70 0.39 2.38
CA PRO A 509 -2.11 0.87 1.07
C PRO A 509 -3.24 1.86 1.24
N SER A 510 -3.15 2.98 0.51
CA SER A 510 -4.21 3.97 0.56
C SER A 510 -5.50 3.35 0.02
N SER A 511 -6.66 3.63 0.63
CA SER A 511 -7.98 3.19 0.13
C SER A 511 -8.36 3.77 -1.24
N LEU A 512 -7.43 4.51 -1.87
CA LEU A 512 -7.53 5.17 -3.17
C LEU A 512 -6.66 4.52 -4.25
N ASP A 513 -5.89 3.46 -3.94
CA ASP A 513 -5.15 2.71 -4.96
C ASP A 513 -6.17 2.16 -5.99
N ALA A 514 -5.90 2.36 -7.28
CA ALA A 514 -6.82 2.11 -8.42
C ALA A 514 -7.66 0.82 -8.28
N SER A 515 -7.09 -0.22 -7.67
CA SER A 515 -7.73 -1.46 -7.23
C SER A 515 -9.07 -1.38 -6.47
N GLN A 516 -9.45 -0.24 -5.86
CA GLN A 516 -10.71 -0.09 -5.11
C GLN A 516 -11.75 0.82 -5.79
N ARG A 517 -11.47 1.35 -6.98
CA ARG A 517 -12.43 2.18 -7.73
C ARG A 517 -13.56 1.32 -8.27
N PRO A 518 -14.84 1.69 -8.11
CA PRO A 518 -15.95 0.86 -8.58
C PRO A 518 -16.11 0.93 -10.10
N ASP A 519 -16.26 -0.25 -10.75
CA ASP A 519 -16.73 -0.31 -12.15
C ASP A 519 -18.23 0.03 -12.19
N ASN A 520 -18.51 1.32 -12.33
CA ASN A 520 -19.87 1.85 -12.35
C ASN A 520 -20.57 1.61 -13.70
N PHE A 521 -19.84 1.41 -14.79
CA PHE A 521 -20.43 1.28 -16.12
C PHE A 521 -21.12 -0.07 -16.31
N SER A 522 -20.41 -1.17 -15.99
CA SER A 522 -21.00 -2.52 -16.11
C SER A 522 -22.24 -2.70 -15.23
N LYS A 523 -22.20 -2.13 -14.02
CA LYS A 523 -23.36 -2.09 -13.12
C LYS A 523 -24.52 -1.30 -13.69
N PHE A 524 -24.26 -0.14 -14.28
CA PHE A 524 -25.30 0.73 -14.85
C PHE A 524 -26.07 0.01 -15.96
N PHE A 525 -25.37 -0.60 -16.92
CA PHE A 525 -26.02 -1.28 -18.05
C PHE A 525 -26.79 -2.54 -17.62
N ALA A 526 -26.22 -3.36 -16.73
CA ALA A 526 -26.94 -4.50 -16.17
C ALA A 526 -28.23 -4.08 -15.44
N THR A 527 -28.16 -2.99 -14.65
CA THR A 527 -29.31 -2.41 -13.95
C THR A 527 -30.35 -1.89 -14.93
N TYR A 528 -29.92 -1.14 -15.94
CA TYR A 528 -30.78 -0.59 -16.98
C TYR A 528 -31.62 -1.69 -17.65
N VAL A 529 -31.00 -2.80 -18.07
CA VAL A 529 -31.72 -3.92 -18.70
C VAL A 529 -32.74 -4.52 -17.73
N THR A 530 -32.39 -4.72 -16.44
CA THR A 530 -33.34 -5.25 -15.45
C THR A 530 -34.52 -4.30 -15.23
N VAL A 531 -34.27 -2.98 -15.13
CA VAL A 531 -35.31 -1.97 -14.93
C VAL A 531 -36.26 -1.93 -16.14
N VAL A 532 -35.72 -1.92 -17.36
CA VAL A 532 -36.54 -1.93 -18.59
C VAL A 532 -37.40 -3.19 -18.67
N LEU A 533 -36.83 -4.38 -18.42
CA LEU A 533 -37.59 -5.63 -18.40
C LEU A 533 -38.68 -5.62 -17.31
N SER A 534 -38.38 -5.05 -16.14
CA SER A 534 -39.34 -4.91 -15.04
C SER A 534 -40.51 -3.99 -15.41
N CYS A 535 -40.20 -2.82 -16.00
CA CYS A 535 -41.21 -1.87 -16.46
C CYS A 535 -42.11 -2.47 -17.54
N VAL A 536 -41.53 -3.15 -18.53
CA VAL A 536 -42.31 -3.81 -19.59
C VAL A 536 -43.14 -4.97 -19.01
N GLY A 537 -42.58 -5.76 -18.11
CA GLY A 537 -43.30 -6.82 -17.39
C GLY A 537 -44.49 -6.29 -16.60
N ALA A 538 -44.34 -5.16 -15.89
CA ALA A 538 -45.44 -4.51 -15.18
C ALA A 538 -46.54 -4.03 -16.13
N VAL A 539 -46.17 -3.42 -17.26
CA VAL A 539 -47.13 -3.02 -18.32
C VAL A 539 -47.85 -4.24 -18.88
N MET A 540 -47.15 -5.36 -19.12
CA MET A 540 -47.74 -6.61 -19.56
C MET A 540 -48.76 -7.18 -18.57
N VAL A 541 -48.51 -7.08 -17.25
CA VAL A 541 -49.48 -7.47 -16.21
C VAL A 541 -50.70 -6.56 -16.22
N VAL A 542 -50.53 -5.23 -16.34
CA VAL A 542 -51.65 -4.28 -16.44
C VAL A 542 -52.53 -4.61 -17.65
N TYR A 543 -51.93 -4.81 -18.83
CA TYR A 543 -52.66 -5.21 -20.03
C TYR A 543 -53.26 -6.61 -19.92
N GLY A 544 -52.61 -7.52 -19.19
CA GLY A 544 -53.15 -8.81 -18.78
C GLY A 544 -54.44 -8.66 -17.99
N CYS A 545 -54.44 -7.85 -16.92
CA CYS A 545 -55.62 -7.55 -16.13
C CYS A 545 -56.75 -6.93 -16.97
N ILE A 546 -56.43 -5.94 -17.82
CA ILE A 546 -57.39 -5.28 -18.72
C ILE A 546 -58.04 -6.28 -19.69
N THR A 547 -57.30 -7.31 -20.12
CA THR A 547 -57.78 -8.34 -21.04
C THR A 547 -58.23 -9.64 -20.36
N GLN A 548 -58.38 -9.64 -19.03
CA GLN A 548 -58.73 -10.82 -18.22
C GLN A 548 -57.78 -12.02 -18.41
N PHE A 549 -56.48 -11.73 -18.58
CA PHE A 549 -55.41 -12.69 -18.82
C PHE A 549 -55.62 -13.59 -20.05
N ARG A 550 -56.42 -13.13 -21.02
CA ARG A 550 -56.63 -13.83 -22.30
C ARG A 550 -55.46 -13.60 -23.25
N VAL A 551 -54.34 -14.25 -22.96
CA VAL A 551 -53.04 -14.11 -23.64
C VAL A 551 -52.58 -15.46 -24.21
N MET A 552 -51.82 -15.43 -25.30
CA MET A 552 -51.15 -16.62 -25.82
C MET A 552 -49.95 -16.98 -24.93
N GLY A 553 -50.14 -17.92 -23.99
CA GLY A 553 -49.13 -18.27 -22.97
C GLY A 553 -47.76 -18.68 -23.54
N ARG A 554 -47.73 -19.34 -24.70
CA ARG A 554 -46.49 -19.73 -25.40
C ARG A 554 -45.57 -18.55 -25.73
N ASN A 555 -46.15 -17.39 -26.03
CA ASN A 555 -45.39 -16.17 -26.35
C ASN A 555 -44.68 -15.61 -25.12
N LEU A 556 -45.24 -15.78 -23.92
CA LEU A 556 -44.65 -15.29 -22.67
C LEU A 556 -43.32 -15.99 -22.35
N PHE A 557 -43.13 -17.25 -22.74
CA PHE A 557 -41.84 -17.95 -22.61
C PHE A 557 -40.73 -17.36 -23.50
N ARG A 558 -41.07 -16.51 -24.48
CA ARG A 558 -40.11 -15.80 -25.33
C ARG A 558 -39.80 -14.39 -24.83
N PHE A 559 -40.24 -14.04 -23.61
CA PHE A 559 -40.10 -12.72 -23.00
C PHE A 559 -38.67 -12.17 -23.10
N ASN A 560 -37.68 -12.83 -22.51
CA ASN A 560 -36.30 -12.35 -22.48
C ASN A 560 -35.75 -12.05 -23.88
N ARG A 561 -35.89 -13.01 -24.81
CA ARG A 561 -35.36 -12.91 -26.17
C ARG A 561 -35.99 -11.76 -26.95
N VAL A 562 -37.31 -11.58 -26.88
CA VAL A 562 -38.02 -10.58 -27.68
C VAL A 562 -38.02 -9.21 -27.01
N VAL A 563 -38.41 -9.14 -25.73
CA VAL A 563 -38.53 -7.87 -25.01
C VAL A 563 -37.17 -7.21 -24.82
N GLY A 564 -36.14 -7.99 -24.50
CA GLY A 564 -34.81 -7.42 -24.36
C GLY A 564 -34.29 -6.82 -25.67
N SER A 565 -34.52 -7.47 -26.83
CA SER A 565 -34.07 -6.94 -28.14
C SER A 565 -34.85 -5.69 -28.54
N VAL A 566 -36.17 -5.69 -28.30
CA VAL A 566 -37.07 -4.61 -28.72
C VAL A 566 -37.02 -3.37 -27.80
N TRP A 567 -36.93 -3.56 -26.49
CA TRP A 567 -37.05 -2.48 -25.50
C TRP A 567 -35.73 -2.07 -24.86
N ALA A 568 -34.87 -3.03 -24.53
CA ALA A 568 -33.57 -2.72 -23.92
C ALA A 568 -32.51 -2.43 -24.99
N GLY A 569 -32.56 -3.11 -26.13
CA GLY A 569 -31.62 -2.92 -27.24
C GLY A 569 -30.42 -3.86 -27.20
N LYS A 570 -29.97 -4.28 -28.39
CA LYS A 570 -29.01 -5.39 -28.58
C LYS A 570 -27.64 -5.15 -27.93
N ILE A 571 -27.17 -3.91 -27.93
CA ILE A 571 -25.85 -3.55 -27.38
C ILE A 571 -25.82 -3.75 -25.86
N PHE A 572 -26.83 -3.23 -25.16
CA PHE A 572 -26.91 -3.37 -23.69
C PHE A 572 -27.22 -4.80 -23.26
N GLN A 573 -27.91 -5.58 -24.10
CA GLN A 573 -28.05 -7.02 -23.87
C GLN A 573 -26.71 -7.77 -24.03
N TYR A 574 -25.92 -7.42 -25.04
CA TYR A 574 -24.61 -8.02 -25.25
C TYR A 574 -23.68 -7.70 -24.06
N GLU A 575 -23.69 -6.45 -23.60
CA GLU A 575 -22.95 -6.01 -22.41
C GLU A 575 -23.36 -6.82 -21.16
N ARG A 576 -24.66 -6.98 -20.92
CA ARG A 576 -25.15 -7.80 -19.80
C ARG A 576 -24.73 -9.27 -19.93
N GLY A 577 -24.72 -9.80 -21.14
CA GLY A 577 -24.29 -11.15 -21.42
C GLY A 577 -22.79 -11.34 -21.21
N ILE A 578 -21.97 -10.40 -21.68
CA ILE A 578 -20.50 -10.51 -21.59
C ILE A 578 -20.02 -10.32 -20.16
N THR A 579 -20.68 -9.49 -19.35
CA THR A 579 -20.40 -9.38 -17.90
C THR A 579 -20.66 -10.70 -17.17
N ALA A 580 -21.73 -11.43 -17.53
CA ALA A 580 -21.98 -12.77 -17.00
C ALA A 580 -20.92 -13.79 -17.46
N VAL A 581 -20.45 -13.73 -18.72
CA VAL A 581 -19.35 -14.58 -19.21
C VAL A 581 -18.04 -14.24 -18.49
N ALA A 582 -17.78 -12.95 -18.22
CA ALA A 582 -16.64 -12.51 -17.44
C ALA A 582 -16.70 -13.05 -16.00
N LEU A 583 -17.86 -13.03 -15.35
CA LEU A 583 -18.06 -13.67 -14.04
C LEU A 583 -17.69 -15.16 -14.06
N LEU A 584 -18.13 -15.92 -15.07
CA LEU A 584 -17.77 -17.34 -15.23
C LEU A 584 -16.26 -17.54 -15.52
N SER A 585 -15.61 -16.51 -16.07
CA SER A 585 -14.19 -16.53 -16.41
C SER A 585 -13.28 -16.07 -15.26
N SER A 586 -13.85 -15.42 -14.24
CA SER A 586 -13.18 -15.02 -13.00
C SER A 586 -13.20 -16.13 -11.96
N SER A 587 -12.14 -16.19 -11.15
CA SER A 587 -12.06 -17.10 -10.01
C SER A 587 -12.89 -16.61 -8.81
N THR A 588 -13.34 -17.52 -7.96
CA THR A 588 -14.06 -17.19 -6.72
C THR A 588 -13.26 -17.66 -5.52
N ILE A 589 -12.51 -16.73 -4.94
CA ILE A 589 -11.68 -16.99 -3.75
C ILE A 589 -12.05 -16.04 -2.61
N GLU A 590 -12.12 -16.58 -1.40
CA GLU A 590 -12.28 -15.81 -0.18
C GLU A 590 -11.03 -15.93 0.69
N LEU A 591 -10.64 -14.82 1.33
CA LEU A 591 -9.61 -14.82 2.34
C LEU A 591 -10.19 -15.35 3.66
N ARG A 592 -9.74 -16.52 4.09
CA ARG A 592 -10.12 -17.09 5.40
C ARG A 592 -9.03 -16.79 6.43
N LYS A 593 -9.46 -16.37 7.62
CA LYS A 593 -8.59 -16.15 8.78
C LYS A 593 -8.93 -17.16 9.87
N THR A 594 -7.94 -17.90 10.36
CA THR A 594 -8.09 -18.84 11.48
C THR A 594 -6.91 -18.69 12.42
N MET A 595 -7.14 -18.24 13.66
CA MET A 595 -6.09 -18.09 14.67
C MET A 595 -4.83 -17.41 14.11
N GLY A 596 -4.95 -16.17 13.60
CA GLY A 596 -3.86 -15.37 12.99
C GLY A 596 -3.25 -15.90 11.67
N LEU A 597 -3.62 -17.09 11.21
CA LEU A 597 -3.25 -17.60 9.89
C LEU A 597 -4.26 -17.16 8.83
N SER A 598 -3.79 -16.50 7.78
CA SER A 598 -4.60 -16.07 6.64
C SER A 598 -4.24 -16.90 5.41
N TYR A 599 -5.22 -17.36 4.64
CA TYR A 599 -5.01 -18.08 3.39
C TYR A 599 -6.23 -17.98 2.48
N PHE A 600 -6.04 -18.15 1.17
CA PHE A 600 -7.15 -18.19 0.23
C PHE A 600 -7.80 -19.56 0.19
N VAL A 601 -9.13 -19.58 0.13
CA VAL A 601 -9.92 -20.77 -0.11
C VAL A 601 -10.76 -20.55 -1.35
N LEU A 602 -10.77 -21.56 -2.23
CA LEU A 602 -11.66 -21.58 -3.38
C LEU A 602 -13.10 -21.81 -2.89
N THR A 603 -13.97 -20.83 -3.10
CA THR A 603 -15.40 -20.94 -2.80
C THR A 603 -16.13 -21.34 -4.08
N ARG A 604 -16.66 -22.56 -4.13
CA ARG A 604 -17.47 -22.98 -5.29
C ARG A 604 -18.81 -22.25 -5.26
N ARG A 605 -19.21 -21.69 -6.40
CA ARG A 605 -20.56 -21.16 -6.61
C ARG A 605 -21.59 -22.24 -6.32
N SER A 606 -22.69 -21.85 -5.70
CA SER A 606 -23.81 -22.78 -5.51
C SER A 606 -24.36 -23.22 -6.87
N THR A 607 -24.98 -24.40 -6.93
CA THR A 607 -25.57 -24.89 -8.19
C THR A 607 -26.62 -23.94 -8.74
N LEU A 608 -27.42 -23.32 -7.87
CA LEU A 608 -28.43 -22.33 -8.26
C LEU A 608 -27.81 -21.05 -8.83
N GLU A 609 -26.73 -20.56 -8.22
CA GLU A 609 -26.00 -19.39 -8.70
C GLU A 609 -25.32 -19.66 -10.05
N LEU A 610 -24.73 -20.85 -10.23
CA LEU A 610 -24.16 -21.26 -11.51
C LEU A 610 -25.23 -21.31 -12.61
N LEU A 611 -26.39 -21.92 -12.33
CA LEU A 611 -27.51 -21.97 -13.28
C LEU A 611 -27.98 -20.57 -13.66
N LEU A 612 -28.05 -19.66 -12.68
CA LEU A 612 -28.44 -18.26 -12.86
C LEU A 612 -27.43 -17.51 -13.74
N VAL A 613 -26.14 -17.50 -13.38
CA VAL A 613 -25.10 -16.78 -14.13
C VAL A 613 -24.93 -17.36 -15.52
N ALA A 614 -24.99 -18.69 -15.69
CA ALA A 614 -24.98 -19.33 -17.00
C ALA A 614 -26.19 -18.93 -17.84
N SER A 615 -27.37 -18.73 -17.24
CA SER A 615 -28.55 -18.24 -17.96
C SER A 615 -28.39 -16.79 -18.41
N GLU A 616 -27.77 -15.94 -17.60
CA GLU A 616 -27.46 -14.55 -17.96
C GLU A 616 -26.37 -14.49 -19.05
N ALA A 617 -25.38 -15.40 -19.05
CA ALA A 617 -24.41 -15.50 -20.13
C ALA A 617 -25.06 -15.80 -21.51
N THR A 618 -26.27 -16.39 -21.56
CA THR A 618 -26.98 -16.65 -22.82
C THR A 618 -27.52 -15.41 -23.53
N TRP A 619 -27.49 -14.23 -22.90
CA TRP A 619 -27.80 -12.98 -23.59
C TRP A 619 -26.88 -12.74 -24.80
N VAL A 620 -25.62 -13.20 -24.73
CA VAL A 620 -24.69 -13.18 -25.88
C VAL A 620 -25.28 -14.00 -27.04
N ALA A 621 -25.72 -15.23 -26.80
CA ALA A 621 -26.38 -16.05 -27.82
C ALA A 621 -27.65 -15.40 -28.37
N TYR A 622 -28.48 -14.75 -27.53
CA TYR A 622 -29.69 -14.06 -27.99
C TYR A 622 -29.39 -12.91 -28.95
N THR A 623 -28.36 -12.11 -28.68
CA THR A 623 -27.98 -11.00 -29.57
C THR A 623 -27.51 -11.50 -30.93
N VAL A 624 -26.68 -12.54 -30.98
CA VAL A 624 -26.22 -13.16 -32.23
C VAL A 624 -27.40 -13.76 -33.00
N GLN A 625 -28.30 -14.48 -32.32
CA GLN A 625 -29.49 -15.07 -32.95
C GLN A 625 -30.46 -14.02 -33.48
N ASP A 626 -30.60 -12.87 -32.82
CA ASP A 626 -31.44 -11.77 -33.30
C ASP A 626 -30.92 -11.18 -34.61
N VAL A 627 -29.59 -11.04 -34.75
CA VAL A 627 -28.95 -10.65 -36.01
C VAL A 627 -29.15 -11.72 -37.09
N LEU A 628 -28.92 -13.00 -36.75
CA LEU A 628 -29.12 -14.10 -37.69
C LEU A 628 -30.58 -14.27 -38.12
N ALA A 629 -31.55 -13.95 -37.26
CA ALA A 629 -32.97 -14.03 -37.57
C ALA A 629 -33.40 -13.09 -38.71
N ALA A 630 -32.65 -12.02 -38.97
CA ALA A 630 -32.86 -11.15 -40.13
C ALA A 630 -32.55 -11.85 -41.46
N ILE A 631 -31.63 -12.84 -41.45
CA ILE A 631 -31.17 -13.57 -42.64
C ILE A 631 -31.89 -14.92 -42.75
N PHE A 632 -31.98 -15.67 -41.65
CA PHE A 632 -32.49 -17.04 -41.58
C PHE A 632 -33.83 -17.13 -40.84
N THR A 633 -34.76 -16.24 -41.16
CA THR A 633 -36.02 -16.07 -40.41
C THR A 633 -36.88 -17.35 -40.38
N GLU A 634 -36.89 -18.13 -41.47
CA GLU A 634 -37.66 -19.39 -41.60
C GLU A 634 -37.19 -20.49 -40.64
N HIS A 635 -35.89 -20.49 -40.30
CA HIS A 635 -35.25 -21.53 -39.46
C HIS A 635 -35.13 -21.11 -38.00
N SER A 636 -35.08 -19.81 -37.73
CA SER A 636 -34.78 -19.23 -36.41
C SER A 636 -35.78 -19.64 -35.32
N TYR A 637 -37.04 -19.92 -35.68
CA TYR A 637 -38.07 -20.32 -34.72
C TYR A 637 -37.71 -21.62 -33.97
N TYR A 638 -37.16 -22.62 -34.68
CA TYR A 638 -36.77 -23.91 -34.11
C TYR A 638 -35.29 -23.93 -33.70
N ALA A 639 -34.39 -23.37 -34.51
CA ALA A 639 -32.94 -23.46 -34.29
C ALA A 639 -32.45 -22.63 -33.08
N ALA A 640 -32.99 -21.43 -32.87
CA ALA A 640 -32.54 -20.52 -31.83
C ALA A 640 -32.77 -21.02 -30.38
N PRO A 641 -33.94 -21.55 -29.98
CA PRO A 641 -34.10 -22.09 -28.63
C PRO A 641 -33.25 -23.34 -28.36
N VAL A 642 -33.09 -24.21 -29.36
CA VAL A 642 -32.28 -25.43 -29.25
C VAL A 642 -30.79 -25.10 -29.10
N SER A 643 -30.25 -24.18 -29.92
CA SER A 643 -28.85 -23.73 -29.78
C SER A 643 -28.58 -23.06 -28.43
N THR A 644 -29.49 -22.22 -27.92
CA THR A 644 -29.30 -21.62 -26.59
C THR A 644 -29.33 -22.68 -25.48
N ALA A 645 -30.21 -23.68 -25.56
CA ALA A 645 -30.27 -24.74 -24.56
C ALA A 645 -28.98 -25.59 -24.51
N PHE A 646 -28.43 -25.95 -25.67
CA PHE A 646 -27.15 -26.65 -25.74
C PHE A 646 -25.97 -25.78 -25.29
N ALA A 647 -25.94 -24.51 -25.68
CA ALA A 647 -24.92 -23.56 -25.21
C ALA A 647 -24.95 -23.42 -23.69
N TRP A 648 -26.14 -23.23 -23.10
CA TRP A 648 -26.33 -23.15 -21.65
C TRP A 648 -25.87 -24.42 -20.92
N ALA A 649 -26.28 -25.60 -21.40
CA ALA A 649 -25.87 -26.88 -20.83
C ALA A 649 -24.35 -27.10 -20.93
N THR A 650 -23.74 -26.74 -22.06
CA THR A 650 -22.29 -26.88 -22.28
C THR A 650 -21.50 -25.95 -21.36
N MET A 651 -21.95 -24.70 -21.17
CA MET A 651 -21.32 -23.78 -20.22
C MET A 651 -21.35 -24.35 -18.79
N ILE A 652 -22.49 -24.89 -18.34
CA ILE A 652 -22.58 -25.51 -17.01
C ILE A 652 -21.63 -26.70 -16.88
N VAL A 653 -21.61 -27.60 -17.87
CA VAL A 653 -20.72 -28.76 -17.84
C VAL A 653 -19.25 -28.31 -17.81
N PHE A 654 -18.88 -27.34 -18.64
CA PHE A 654 -17.52 -26.82 -18.68
C PHE A 654 -17.09 -26.19 -17.34
N GLU A 655 -17.95 -25.37 -16.73
CA GLU A 655 -17.70 -24.77 -15.41
C GLU A 655 -17.57 -25.82 -14.30
N THR A 656 -18.33 -26.92 -14.37
CA THR A 656 -18.22 -28.02 -13.39
C THR A 656 -16.97 -28.87 -13.56
N LEU A 657 -16.49 -29.08 -14.79
CA LEU A 657 -15.35 -29.94 -15.11
C LEU A 657 -14.00 -29.21 -14.94
N VAL A 658 -13.95 -27.94 -15.31
CA VAL A 658 -12.72 -27.14 -15.33
C VAL A 658 -12.98 -25.85 -14.55
N PRO A 659 -12.91 -25.82 -13.21
CA PRO A 659 -13.07 -24.57 -12.46
C PRO A 659 -11.88 -23.62 -12.67
N SER A 660 -12.12 -22.31 -12.64
CA SER A 660 -11.06 -21.29 -12.70
C SER A 660 -10.31 -21.20 -11.36
N ALA A 661 -8.99 -21.37 -11.40
CA ALA A 661 -8.11 -21.19 -10.23
C ALA A 661 -7.16 -20.02 -10.50
N PRO A 662 -6.96 -19.10 -9.53
CA PRO A 662 -6.04 -18.00 -9.70
C PRO A 662 -4.60 -18.44 -9.44
N TYR A 663 -3.65 -17.84 -10.17
CA TYR A 663 -2.22 -18.05 -9.96
C TYR A 663 -1.46 -16.72 -10.05
N LEU A 664 -0.33 -16.65 -9.34
CA LEU A 664 0.53 -15.48 -9.27
C LEU A 664 1.89 -15.82 -9.92
N HIS A 665 2.25 -15.06 -10.94
CA HIS A 665 3.56 -15.14 -11.59
C HIS A 665 4.39 -13.93 -11.15
N LEU A 666 5.43 -14.15 -10.35
CA LEU A 666 6.34 -13.10 -9.90
C LEU A 666 7.55 -13.05 -10.83
N GLU A 667 7.80 -11.88 -11.39
CA GLU A 667 8.98 -11.56 -12.19
C GLU A 667 9.34 -10.10 -11.93
N ARG A 668 10.40 -9.86 -11.15
CA ARG A 668 10.81 -8.53 -10.73
C ARG A 668 11.65 -7.83 -11.79
N THR A 669 11.06 -6.79 -12.36
CA THR A 669 11.72 -5.85 -13.29
C THR A 669 11.67 -4.45 -12.68
N CYS A 670 12.82 -3.83 -12.49
CA CYS A 670 12.92 -2.55 -11.78
C CYS A 670 13.62 -1.51 -12.64
N LYS A 671 13.20 -0.25 -12.49
CA LYS A 671 13.74 0.92 -13.18
C LYS A 671 14.19 1.95 -12.15
N THR A 672 15.39 2.50 -12.35
CA THR A 672 15.92 3.56 -11.50
C THR A 672 15.35 4.90 -11.92
N LEU A 673 14.51 5.52 -11.08
CA LEU A 673 13.94 6.83 -11.36
C LEU A 673 14.94 7.95 -11.07
N VAL A 674 15.61 7.87 -9.91
CA VAL A 674 16.65 8.81 -9.49
C VAL A 674 17.76 8.01 -8.81
N VAL A 675 18.98 8.09 -9.35
CA VAL A 675 20.10 7.27 -8.87
C VAL A 675 20.41 7.55 -7.39
N GLY A 676 20.45 6.48 -6.59
CA GLY A 676 20.75 6.52 -5.16
C GLY A 676 19.59 6.96 -4.26
N THR A 677 18.42 7.30 -4.81
CA THR A 677 17.31 7.84 -4.03
C THR A 677 15.95 7.22 -4.31
N GLN A 678 15.64 6.78 -5.54
CA GLN A 678 14.32 6.22 -5.87
C GLN A 678 14.33 5.16 -6.98
N VAL A 679 13.62 4.04 -6.75
CA VAL A 679 13.43 2.93 -7.70
C VAL A 679 11.95 2.57 -7.82
N GLU A 680 11.50 2.20 -9.03
CA GLU A 680 10.18 1.64 -9.30
C GLU A 680 10.30 0.21 -9.86
N CYS A 681 9.63 -0.75 -9.24
CA CYS A 681 9.64 -2.15 -9.62
C CYS A 681 8.25 -2.64 -10.03
N ARG A 682 8.17 -3.33 -11.17
CA ARG A 682 7.05 -4.18 -11.56
C ARG A 682 7.43 -5.63 -11.23
N SER A 683 6.73 -6.22 -10.27
CA SER A 683 7.18 -7.45 -9.61
C SER A 683 6.38 -8.71 -9.93
N GLY A 684 5.28 -8.59 -10.69
CA GLY A 684 4.56 -9.77 -11.15
C GLY A 684 3.17 -9.48 -11.68
N GLN A 685 2.53 -10.55 -12.15
CA GLN A 685 1.17 -10.58 -12.67
C GLN A 685 0.34 -11.62 -11.89
N LEU A 686 -0.78 -11.16 -11.33
CA LEU A 686 -1.79 -11.98 -10.67
C LEU A 686 -2.94 -12.24 -11.64
N HIS A 687 -3.07 -13.47 -12.12
CA HIS A 687 -4.18 -13.87 -12.98
C HIS A 687 -5.39 -14.26 -12.13
N PHE A 688 -6.29 -13.30 -11.91
CA PHE A 688 -7.57 -13.54 -11.24
C PHE A 688 -8.65 -14.01 -12.22
N GLY A 689 -8.67 -13.41 -13.41
CA GLY A 689 -9.51 -13.81 -14.54
C GLY A 689 -8.68 -14.35 -15.70
N HIS A 690 -9.32 -15.18 -16.54
CA HIS A 690 -8.66 -15.82 -17.68
C HIS A 690 -9.31 -15.38 -19.00
N PRO A 691 -8.66 -14.51 -19.80
CA PRO A 691 -9.24 -14.03 -21.07
C PRO A 691 -9.42 -15.16 -22.10
N VAL A 692 -8.55 -16.17 -22.05
CA VAL A 692 -8.68 -17.38 -22.89
C VAL A 692 -9.99 -18.11 -22.61
N ARG A 693 -10.37 -18.22 -21.33
CA ARG A 693 -11.62 -18.88 -20.91
C ARG A 693 -12.85 -18.10 -21.38
N LEU A 694 -12.81 -16.78 -21.27
CA LEU A 694 -13.87 -15.90 -21.79
C LEU A 694 -14.11 -16.15 -23.28
N ASN A 695 -13.04 -16.18 -24.08
CA ASN A 695 -13.12 -16.45 -25.51
C ASN A 695 -13.66 -17.87 -25.81
N VAL A 696 -13.28 -18.88 -25.02
CA VAL A 696 -13.80 -20.25 -25.16
C VAL A 696 -15.30 -20.31 -24.88
N LEU A 697 -15.79 -19.64 -23.82
CA LEU A 697 -17.21 -19.61 -23.48
C LEU A 697 -18.04 -18.92 -24.57
N VAL A 698 -17.57 -17.78 -25.10
CA VAL A 698 -18.20 -17.12 -26.26
C VAL A 698 -18.16 -18.05 -27.49
N GLY A 699 -17.03 -18.73 -27.71
CA GLY A 699 -16.84 -19.72 -28.76
C GLY A 699 -17.85 -20.88 -28.69
N PHE A 700 -18.15 -21.41 -27.50
CA PHE A 700 -19.18 -22.45 -27.34
C PHE A 700 -20.58 -21.95 -27.73
N GLN A 701 -20.93 -20.71 -27.35
CA GLN A 701 -22.22 -20.14 -27.72
C GLN A 701 -22.34 -20.00 -29.24
N VAL A 702 -21.34 -19.42 -29.90
CA VAL A 702 -21.33 -19.25 -31.35
C VAL A 702 -21.28 -20.62 -32.07
N GLY A 703 -20.49 -21.56 -31.58
CA GLY A 703 -20.36 -22.90 -32.16
C GLY A 703 -21.68 -23.67 -32.19
N TRP A 704 -22.43 -23.67 -31.09
CA TRP A 704 -23.76 -24.29 -31.04
C TRP A 704 -24.79 -23.59 -31.92
N ILE A 705 -24.72 -22.26 -32.04
CA ILE A 705 -25.56 -21.51 -32.97
C ILE A 705 -25.28 -21.97 -34.40
N VAL A 706 -24.02 -21.96 -34.84
CA VAL A 706 -23.64 -22.35 -36.20
C VAL A 706 -24.06 -23.80 -36.50
N LEU A 707 -23.77 -24.74 -35.59
CA LEU A 707 -24.10 -26.15 -35.77
C LEU A 707 -25.61 -26.38 -35.89
N VAL A 708 -26.41 -25.83 -34.97
CA VAL A 708 -27.86 -26.06 -34.97
C VAL A 708 -28.55 -25.36 -36.14
N TYR A 709 -28.11 -24.15 -36.52
CA TYR A 709 -28.64 -23.50 -37.73
C TYR A 709 -28.27 -24.27 -39.00
N ALA A 710 -27.04 -24.78 -39.10
CA ALA A 710 -26.64 -25.62 -40.22
C ALA A 710 -27.48 -26.90 -40.30
N LEU A 711 -27.71 -27.59 -39.18
CA LEU A 711 -28.58 -28.76 -39.13
C LEU A 711 -30.03 -28.42 -39.49
N ALA A 712 -30.57 -27.30 -39.00
CA ALA A 712 -31.93 -26.86 -39.35
C ALA A 712 -32.07 -26.56 -40.86
N ILE A 713 -31.04 -26.01 -41.48
CA ILE A 713 -30.98 -25.78 -42.94
C ILE A 713 -30.89 -27.13 -43.68
N LEU A 714 -29.98 -28.02 -43.29
CA LEU A 714 -29.77 -29.33 -43.93
C LEU A 714 -31.02 -30.21 -43.83
N PHE A 715 -31.67 -30.25 -42.66
CA PHE A 715 -32.90 -31.02 -42.42
C PHE A 715 -34.17 -30.29 -42.84
N HIS A 716 -34.08 -29.16 -43.54
CA HIS A 716 -35.22 -28.40 -44.07
C HIS A 716 -36.28 -28.05 -43.01
N GLN A 717 -35.87 -27.83 -41.76
CA GLN A 717 -36.77 -27.42 -40.68
C GLN A 717 -37.16 -25.95 -40.88
N LYS A 718 -38.29 -25.74 -41.56
CA LYS A 718 -38.78 -24.41 -41.93
C LYS A 718 -40.16 -24.15 -41.32
N ARG A 719 -40.36 -22.92 -40.85
CA ARG A 719 -41.68 -22.36 -40.60
C ARG A 719 -42.06 -21.51 -41.80
N GLU A 720 -43.27 -21.69 -42.35
CA GLU A 720 -43.73 -20.88 -43.48
C GLU A 720 -43.71 -19.38 -43.12
N PRO A 721 -42.99 -18.54 -43.88
CA PRO A 721 -42.96 -17.10 -43.64
C PRO A 721 -44.30 -16.48 -44.04
N SER A 722 -44.94 -15.78 -43.11
CA SER A 722 -46.12 -14.95 -43.43
C SER A 722 -45.72 -13.71 -44.23
N ARG A 723 -46.66 -13.11 -44.98
CA ARG A 723 -46.47 -11.78 -45.57
C ARG A 723 -46.18 -10.74 -44.48
N VAL A 724 -44.98 -10.16 -44.53
CA VAL A 724 -44.43 -9.23 -43.54
C VAL A 724 -45.28 -7.96 -43.46
N THR A 725 -45.67 -7.54 -42.26
CA THR A 725 -46.12 -6.16 -42.03
C THR A 725 -44.91 -5.33 -41.59
N LEU A 726 -44.79 -4.10 -42.11
CA LEU A 726 -43.73 -3.14 -41.74
C LEU A 726 -43.66 -2.81 -40.23
N TRP A 727 -44.63 -3.28 -39.45
CA TRP A 727 -44.90 -2.94 -38.06
C TRP A 727 -44.19 -3.88 -37.07
N MET A 728 -43.72 -5.03 -37.55
CA MET A 728 -43.15 -6.09 -36.72
C MET A 728 -41.61 -6.00 -36.68
N SER A 729 -41.04 -6.09 -35.48
CA SER A 729 -39.59 -6.31 -35.35
C SER A 729 -39.19 -7.69 -35.86
N VAL A 730 -37.92 -7.85 -36.27
CA VAL A 730 -37.36 -9.15 -36.69
C VAL A 730 -37.53 -10.20 -35.58
N ALA A 731 -37.25 -9.84 -34.32
CA ALA A 731 -37.42 -10.71 -33.16
C ALA A 731 -38.87 -11.18 -32.99
N SER A 732 -39.82 -10.24 -33.08
CA SER A 732 -41.25 -10.54 -32.96
C SER A 732 -41.75 -11.42 -34.11
N HIS A 733 -41.23 -11.22 -35.32
CA HIS A 733 -41.59 -12.03 -36.48
C HIS A 733 -41.01 -13.45 -36.40
N ALA A 734 -39.75 -13.59 -35.97
CA ALA A 734 -39.03 -14.85 -35.94
C ALA A 734 -39.45 -15.76 -34.76
N PHE A 735 -39.77 -15.19 -33.59
CA PHE A 735 -39.90 -15.97 -32.35
C PHE A 735 -41.32 -16.04 -31.77
N LEU A 736 -42.24 -15.13 -32.10
CA LEU A 736 -43.60 -15.13 -31.53
C LEU A 736 -44.59 -15.93 -32.39
N ASP A 737 -45.49 -16.64 -31.70
CA ASP A 737 -46.62 -17.33 -32.29
C ASP A 737 -47.81 -16.41 -32.52
N ARG A 738 -48.53 -16.69 -33.61
CA ARG A 738 -49.58 -15.83 -34.15
C ARG A 738 -50.87 -16.62 -34.23
N THR A 739 -52.00 -15.93 -34.08
CA THR A 739 -53.31 -16.52 -34.34
C THR A 739 -53.84 -16.02 -35.68
N LEU A 740 -54.33 -16.94 -36.52
CA LEU A 740 -55.01 -16.57 -37.76
C LEU A 740 -56.37 -15.96 -37.42
N ALA A 741 -56.67 -14.79 -37.98
CA ALA A 741 -58.00 -14.20 -37.88
C ALA A 741 -59.00 -15.00 -38.75
N SER A 742 -60.31 -14.81 -38.50
CA SER A 742 -61.38 -15.54 -39.23
C SER A 742 -61.36 -15.34 -40.74
N ASP A 743 -60.69 -14.28 -41.22
CA ASP A 743 -60.67 -13.90 -42.63
C ASP A 743 -59.49 -14.54 -43.39
N HIS A 744 -58.78 -15.50 -42.78
CA HIS A 744 -57.62 -16.28 -43.29
C HIS A 744 -56.41 -15.48 -43.84
N HIS A 745 -56.54 -14.17 -44.01
CA HIS A 745 -55.52 -13.28 -44.58
C HIS A 745 -54.90 -12.32 -43.55
N SER A 746 -55.52 -12.10 -42.40
CA SER A 746 -54.99 -11.25 -41.32
C SER A 746 -54.52 -12.08 -40.13
N PHE A 747 -53.49 -11.60 -39.44
CA PHE A 747 -52.94 -12.24 -38.25
C PHE A 747 -53.17 -11.37 -37.01
N CYS A 748 -53.39 -12.02 -35.88
CA CYS A 748 -53.72 -11.37 -34.62
C CYS A 748 -52.66 -11.63 -33.56
N PHE A 749 -52.27 -10.56 -32.86
CA PHE A 749 -51.61 -10.64 -31.55
C PHE A 749 -52.57 -10.22 -30.45
N ASP A 750 -52.47 -10.88 -29.30
CA ASP A 750 -53.11 -10.36 -28.09
C ASP A 750 -52.39 -9.07 -27.63
N ARG A 751 -53.07 -8.25 -26.82
CA ARG A 751 -52.52 -6.95 -26.41
C ARG A 751 -51.22 -7.08 -25.61
N VAL A 752 -51.00 -8.17 -24.87
CA VAL A 752 -49.76 -8.40 -24.12
C VAL A 752 -48.62 -8.77 -25.07
N THR A 753 -48.88 -9.62 -26.06
CA THR A 753 -47.94 -9.92 -27.15
C THR A 753 -47.60 -8.66 -27.99
N CYS A 754 -48.55 -7.74 -28.19
CA CYS A 754 -48.28 -6.44 -28.81
C CYS A 754 -47.24 -5.63 -28.00
N ILE A 755 -47.40 -5.54 -26.68
CA ILE A 755 -46.41 -4.89 -25.80
C ILE A 755 -45.05 -5.56 -25.92
N MET A 756 -45.00 -6.90 -25.93
CA MET A 756 -43.74 -7.64 -26.14
C MET A 756 -43.06 -7.26 -27.46
N SER A 757 -43.85 -6.98 -28.51
CA SER A 757 -43.36 -6.54 -29.81
C SER A 757 -43.05 -5.03 -29.93
N GLY A 758 -43.17 -4.27 -28.83
CA GLY A 758 -42.93 -2.82 -28.81
C GLY A 758 -44.10 -1.99 -29.38
N LEU A 759 -45.31 -2.56 -29.39
CA LEU A 759 -46.53 -1.92 -29.89
C LEU A 759 -47.47 -1.64 -28.72
N ILE A 760 -47.65 -0.36 -28.38
CA ILE A 760 -48.61 0.07 -27.35
C ILE A 760 -49.93 0.40 -28.03
N THR A 761 -51.00 -0.30 -27.65
CA THR A 761 -52.32 -0.11 -28.27
C THR A 761 -53.31 0.54 -27.33
N VAL A 762 -53.80 1.72 -27.71
CA VAL A 762 -54.85 2.47 -26.98
C VAL A 762 -56.11 2.51 -27.83
N HIS A 763 -57.26 2.21 -27.23
CA HIS A 763 -58.54 2.20 -27.93
C HIS A 763 -59.42 3.35 -27.44
N THR A 764 -60.10 3.97 -28.39
CA THR A 764 -61.21 4.92 -28.17
C THR A 764 -62.48 4.31 -28.76
N ALA A 765 -63.64 4.95 -28.57
CA ALA A 765 -64.92 4.45 -29.08
C ALA A 765 -64.93 4.22 -30.61
N TYR A 766 -64.10 4.93 -31.37
CA TYR A 766 -64.11 4.93 -32.85
C TYR A 766 -62.77 4.56 -33.49
N TYR A 767 -61.64 4.74 -32.80
CA TYR A 767 -60.31 4.52 -33.35
C TYR A 767 -59.43 3.71 -32.41
N GLN A 768 -58.57 2.88 -33.00
CA GLN A 768 -57.45 2.24 -32.33
C GLN A 768 -56.15 2.95 -32.72
N TYR A 769 -55.41 3.40 -31.71
CA TYR A 769 -54.09 3.97 -31.86
C TYR A 769 -53.05 2.91 -31.52
N VAL A 770 -52.11 2.68 -32.43
CA VAL A 770 -50.96 1.80 -32.22
C VAL A 770 -49.71 2.66 -32.25
N PHE A 771 -49.08 2.82 -31.09
CA PHE A 771 -47.79 3.47 -30.97
C PHE A 771 -46.69 2.42 -31.11
N ASP A 772 -45.86 2.57 -32.13
CA ASP A 772 -44.66 1.75 -32.28
C ASP A 772 -43.47 2.47 -31.64
N VAL A 773 -42.97 1.89 -30.54
CA VAL A 773 -41.83 2.40 -29.78
C VAL A 773 -40.55 2.39 -30.60
N LYS A 774 -40.44 1.47 -31.58
CA LYS A 774 -39.24 1.28 -32.39
C LYS A 774 -39.07 2.37 -33.44
N SER A 775 -40.17 2.74 -34.12
CA SER A 775 -40.20 3.79 -35.13
C SER A 775 -40.64 5.15 -34.58
N TRP A 776 -41.01 5.23 -33.30
CA TRP A 776 -41.53 6.43 -32.64
C TRP A 776 -42.75 7.05 -33.37
N SER A 777 -43.58 6.20 -33.99
CA SER A 777 -44.71 6.64 -34.81
C SER A 777 -46.04 6.13 -34.26
N ILE A 778 -47.07 6.97 -34.32
CA ILE A 778 -48.44 6.62 -33.94
C ILE A 778 -49.24 6.38 -35.22
N TYR A 779 -49.86 5.22 -35.30
CA TYR A 779 -50.76 4.86 -36.39
C TYR A 779 -52.20 4.76 -35.90
N ARG A 780 -53.13 5.15 -36.77
CA ARG A 780 -54.56 5.21 -36.49
C ARG A 780 -55.29 4.24 -37.38
N GLU A 781 -55.99 3.29 -36.78
CA GLU A 781 -56.87 2.36 -37.47
C GLU A 781 -58.32 2.53 -37.03
N PRO A 782 -59.30 2.44 -37.96
CA PRO A 782 -60.72 2.49 -37.59
C PRO A 782 -61.08 1.27 -36.74
N HIS A 783 -61.70 1.50 -35.58
CA HIS A 783 -62.03 0.46 -34.62
C HIS A 783 -63.14 -0.46 -35.17
N ARG A 784 -62.76 -1.56 -35.82
CA ARG A 784 -63.71 -2.60 -36.26
C ARG A 784 -64.11 -3.43 -35.04
N ARG A 785 -65.42 -3.55 -34.75
CA ARG A 785 -65.98 -4.35 -33.65
C ARG A 785 -65.64 -5.85 -33.78
N ARG A 786 -64.40 -6.26 -33.50
CA ARG A 786 -64.00 -7.68 -33.39
C ARG A 786 -62.94 -7.82 -32.29
N ARG A 787 -63.36 -8.46 -31.18
CA ARG A 787 -62.59 -8.93 -30.00
C ARG A 787 -61.73 -7.88 -29.26
N CYS A 788 -62.19 -7.40 -28.10
CA CYS A 788 -61.48 -6.46 -27.22
C CYS A 788 -60.06 -6.87 -26.76
N HIS A 789 -59.67 -8.13 -26.92
CA HIS A 789 -58.43 -8.71 -26.38
C HIS A 789 -57.32 -8.91 -27.43
N SER A 790 -57.60 -8.72 -28.73
CA SER A 790 -56.64 -8.97 -29.82
C SER A 790 -56.59 -7.83 -30.83
N VAL A 791 -55.44 -7.62 -31.43
CA VAL A 791 -55.17 -6.65 -32.49
C VAL A 791 -54.84 -7.41 -33.77
N SER A 792 -55.62 -7.18 -34.81
CA SER A 792 -55.41 -7.78 -36.12
C SER A 792 -54.56 -6.87 -37.00
N PHE A 793 -53.49 -7.40 -37.57
CA PHE A 793 -52.69 -6.71 -38.57
C PHE A 793 -53.00 -7.30 -39.94
N GLN A 794 -53.25 -6.42 -40.91
CA GLN A 794 -53.45 -6.80 -42.30
C GLN A 794 -52.10 -6.79 -43.02
N PRO A 795 -51.75 -7.84 -43.79
CA PRO A 795 -50.58 -7.79 -44.64
C PRO A 795 -50.75 -6.66 -45.66
N PRO A 796 -49.66 -6.00 -46.08
CA PRO A 796 -49.75 -4.99 -47.13
C PRO A 796 -50.25 -5.65 -48.42
N GLU A 797 -51.45 -5.28 -48.86
CA GLU A 797 -51.91 -5.57 -50.21
C GLU A 797 -51.28 -4.54 -51.15
N PHE A 798 -50.24 -4.95 -51.88
CA PHE A 798 -49.86 -4.25 -53.11
C PHE A 798 -50.93 -4.52 -54.16
N ASN A 799 -52.09 -3.90 -54.01
CA ASN A 799 -53.05 -3.79 -55.08
C ASN A 799 -52.41 -2.86 -56.12
N GLY A 800 -51.60 -3.46 -57.01
CA GLY A 800 -51.33 -2.83 -58.30
C GLY A 800 -52.70 -2.45 -58.86
N PRO A 801 -52.93 -1.18 -59.24
CA PRO A 801 -54.23 -0.78 -59.74
C PRO A 801 -54.62 -1.78 -60.81
N HIS A 802 -55.81 -2.35 -60.67
CA HIS A 802 -56.34 -3.39 -61.52
C HIS A 802 -55.83 -3.25 -62.96
N ALA A 803 -55.33 -4.36 -63.52
CA ALA A 803 -55.17 -4.58 -64.94
C ALA A 803 -56.53 -4.57 -65.70
N ALA A 804 -57.48 -3.73 -65.26
CA ALA A 804 -58.74 -3.45 -65.91
C ALA A 804 -58.74 -1.96 -66.30
N GLN A 805 -58.36 -1.72 -67.55
CA GLN A 805 -58.82 -0.59 -68.37
C GLN A 805 -58.66 0.82 -67.77
N ILE A 806 -57.42 1.22 -67.46
CA ILE A 806 -57.08 2.65 -67.53
C ILE A 806 -56.72 2.95 -68.99
N PRO A 807 -57.43 3.87 -69.70
CA PRO A 807 -57.12 4.19 -71.08
C PRO A 807 -55.67 4.65 -71.20
N ALA A 808 -54.99 4.18 -72.26
CA ALA A 808 -53.54 4.28 -72.48
C ALA A 808 -52.93 5.70 -72.53
N ARG A 809 -53.69 6.74 -72.19
CA ARG A 809 -53.28 8.15 -72.24
C ARG A 809 -52.67 8.68 -70.94
N GLU A 810 -52.83 7.96 -69.81
CA GLU A 810 -52.22 8.34 -68.52
C GLU A 810 -51.15 7.34 -68.05
N ARG A 811 -50.48 6.68 -68.98
CA ARG A 811 -49.17 6.08 -68.72
C ARG A 811 -48.11 7.18 -68.76
N ALA A 812 -48.32 8.25 -67.99
CA ALA A 812 -47.20 9.03 -67.51
C ALA A 812 -46.46 8.09 -66.56
N THR A 813 -45.42 7.45 -67.08
CA THR A 813 -44.24 7.18 -66.27
C THR A 813 -44.08 8.39 -65.37
N ARG A 814 -44.32 8.28 -64.05
CA ARG A 814 -43.71 9.21 -63.11
C ARG A 814 -42.22 8.96 -63.25
N SER A 815 -41.64 9.56 -64.30
CA SER A 815 -40.23 9.76 -64.45
C SER A 815 -39.81 10.31 -63.11
N PHE A 816 -38.96 9.59 -62.37
CA PHE A 816 -38.31 10.11 -61.17
C PHE A 816 -37.99 11.58 -61.42
N HIS A 817 -38.76 12.47 -60.82
CA HIS A 817 -38.62 13.88 -61.12
C HIS A 817 -37.23 14.29 -60.63
N SER A 818 -36.64 15.34 -61.20
CA SER A 818 -35.34 15.84 -60.74
C SER A 818 -35.33 16.06 -59.22
N PHE A 819 -36.49 16.37 -58.63
CA PHE A 819 -36.72 16.46 -57.18
C PHE A 819 -36.62 15.10 -56.45
N ASP A 820 -37.20 14.02 -56.96
CA ASP A 820 -37.11 12.69 -56.34
C ASP A 820 -35.66 12.15 -56.40
N ARG A 821 -34.97 12.39 -57.52
CA ARG A 821 -33.54 12.07 -57.66
C ARG A 821 -32.70 12.92 -56.70
N PHE A 822 -33.00 14.21 -56.59
CA PHE A 822 -32.37 15.10 -55.62
C PHE A 822 -32.58 14.63 -54.19
N MET A 823 -33.82 14.28 -53.80
CA MET A 823 -34.13 13.77 -52.46
C MET A 823 -33.46 12.42 -52.17
N ALA A 824 -33.37 11.52 -53.14
CA ALA A 824 -32.64 10.26 -53.00
C ALA A 824 -31.12 10.49 -52.83
N VAL A 825 -30.54 11.41 -53.63
CA VAL A 825 -29.13 11.81 -53.50
C VAL A 825 -28.88 12.53 -52.17
N ALA A 826 -29.77 13.42 -51.75
CA ALA A 826 -29.68 14.12 -50.47
C ALA A 826 -29.81 13.15 -49.28
N GLY A 827 -30.70 12.16 -49.37
CA GLY A 827 -30.82 11.10 -48.37
C GLY A 827 -29.58 10.21 -48.31
N LEU A 828 -29.02 9.84 -49.47
CA LEU A 828 -27.76 9.08 -49.54
C LEU A 828 -26.58 9.90 -48.99
N ALA A 829 -26.50 11.18 -49.34
CA ALA A 829 -25.52 12.10 -48.78
C ALA A 829 -25.67 12.23 -47.26
N TYR A 830 -26.91 12.35 -46.75
CA TYR A 830 -27.18 12.37 -45.30
C TYR A 830 -26.71 11.08 -44.62
N MET A 831 -26.98 9.90 -45.19
CA MET A 831 -26.50 8.63 -44.64
C MET A 831 -24.97 8.56 -44.61
N VAL A 832 -24.29 8.93 -45.71
CA VAL A 832 -22.82 8.96 -45.79
C VAL A 832 -22.25 9.94 -44.77
N ILE A 833 -22.80 11.16 -44.70
CA ILE A 833 -22.39 12.19 -43.74
C ILE A 833 -22.64 11.71 -42.31
N SER A 834 -23.74 11.00 -42.04
CA SER A 834 -24.06 10.51 -40.69
C SER A 834 -23.08 9.41 -40.26
N VAL A 835 -22.77 8.47 -41.15
CA VAL A 835 -21.76 7.42 -40.88
C VAL A 835 -20.37 8.06 -40.72
N ALA A 836 -20.00 8.99 -41.60
CA ALA A 836 -18.75 9.72 -41.49
C ALA A 836 -18.70 10.53 -40.18
N ALA A 837 -19.78 11.20 -39.79
CA ALA A 837 -19.88 11.93 -38.53
C ALA A 837 -19.78 10.99 -37.32
N SER A 838 -20.32 9.76 -37.38
CA SER A 838 -20.12 8.75 -36.34
C SER A 838 -18.67 8.28 -36.24
N VAL A 839 -17.99 8.06 -37.37
CA VAL A 839 -16.56 7.69 -37.39
C VAL A 839 -15.70 8.85 -36.87
N VAL A 840 -15.99 10.07 -37.30
CA VAL A 840 -15.33 11.28 -36.80
C VAL A 840 -15.59 11.43 -35.30
N TYR A 841 -16.82 11.24 -34.83
CA TYR A 841 -17.17 11.26 -33.41
C TYR A 841 -16.30 10.29 -32.60
N LEU A 842 -16.17 9.04 -33.04
CA LEU A 842 -15.31 8.05 -32.38
C LEU A 842 -13.85 8.50 -32.33
N SER A 843 -13.33 9.07 -33.43
CA SER A 843 -11.95 9.59 -33.45
C SER A 843 -11.77 10.81 -32.54
N THR A 844 -12.77 11.69 -32.44
CA THR A 844 -12.73 12.87 -31.57
C THR A 844 -12.90 12.52 -30.11
N SER A 845 -13.80 11.60 -29.77
CA SER A 845 -14.05 11.18 -28.38
C SER A 845 -12.94 10.31 -27.84
N ALA A 846 -12.18 9.62 -28.70
CA ALA A 846 -11.09 8.73 -28.29
C ALA A 846 -10.07 9.41 -27.37
N ALA A 847 -9.77 10.70 -27.59
CA ALA A 847 -8.83 11.45 -26.75
C ALA A 847 -9.37 11.64 -25.32
N ASP A 848 -10.66 11.97 -25.19
CA ASP A 848 -11.33 12.18 -23.91
C ASP A 848 -11.54 10.87 -23.16
N THR A 849 -11.91 9.79 -23.85
CA THR A 849 -12.21 8.48 -23.24
C THR A 849 -10.96 7.64 -22.94
N THR A 850 -9.76 8.23 -22.99
CA THR A 850 -8.51 7.52 -22.63
C THR A 850 -8.37 7.25 -21.13
N ASN A 851 -9.14 7.95 -20.29
CA ASN A 851 -9.15 7.83 -18.83
C ASN A 851 -10.55 8.02 -18.26
N ASP A 852 -10.77 7.56 -17.03
CA ASP A 852 -12.09 7.60 -16.37
C ASP A 852 -12.56 9.02 -16.01
N PHE A 853 -11.63 9.99 -15.98
CA PHE A 853 -11.98 11.39 -15.75
C PHE A 853 -12.63 12.05 -16.97
N TRP A 854 -12.56 11.41 -18.14
CA TRP A 854 -12.99 11.97 -19.42
C TRP A 854 -12.25 13.27 -19.78
N TRP A 855 -10.96 13.31 -19.46
CA TRP A 855 -10.10 14.47 -19.68
C TRP A 855 -9.06 14.17 -20.76
N SER A 856 -9.18 14.78 -21.94
CA SER A 856 -8.23 14.62 -23.04
C SER A 856 -6.77 14.74 -22.58
N HIS A 857 -5.94 13.76 -22.96
CA HIS A 857 -4.49 13.76 -22.73
C HIS A 857 -4.05 13.83 -21.26
N PHE A 858 -4.94 13.55 -20.31
CA PHE A 858 -4.58 13.48 -18.90
C PHE A 858 -3.73 12.24 -18.63
N ASN A 859 -2.45 12.45 -18.35
CA ASN A 859 -1.50 11.39 -18.00
C ASN A 859 -1.04 11.51 -16.53
N ALA A 860 -0.64 10.37 -15.97
CA ALA A 860 -0.19 10.31 -14.58
C ALA A 860 1.14 11.06 -14.35
N SER A 861 2.04 11.09 -15.33
CA SER A 861 3.30 11.82 -15.21
C SER A 861 3.12 13.32 -15.46
N GLY A 862 2.48 13.73 -16.56
CA GLY A 862 2.33 15.15 -16.88
C GLY A 862 1.20 15.85 -16.14
N GLY A 863 -0.05 15.53 -16.48
CA GLY A 863 -1.25 16.21 -16.00
C GLY A 863 -1.45 16.06 -14.50
N TYR A 864 -1.33 14.84 -13.97
CA TYR A 864 -1.40 14.63 -12.52
C TYR A 864 -0.19 15.22 -11.80
N GLY A 865 1.03 15.08 -12.34
CA GLY A 865 2.23 15.70 -11.77
C GLY A 865 2.10 17.23 -11.63
N TYR A 866 1.62 17.90 -12.68
CA TYR A 866 1.35 19.34 -12.67
C TYR A 866 0.27 19.71 -11.65
N LEU A 867 -0.87 19.02 -11.67
CA LEU A 867 -1.94 19.28 -10.70
C LEU A 867 -1.46 19.07 -9.26
N ALA A 868 -0.66 18.04 -9.00
CA ALA A 868 -0.16 17.74 -7.67
C ALA A 868 0.83 18.80 -7.17
N ASN A 869 1.74 19.28 -8.02
CA ASN A 869 2.63 20.40 -7.68
C ASN A 869 1.85 21.71 -7.52
N TRP A 870 0.87 21.95 -8.38
CA TRP A 870 -0.01 23.09 -8.30
C TRP A 870 -0.84 23.08 -6.99
N TYR A 871 -1.50 21.98 -6.65
CA TYR A 871 -2.22 21.84 -5.38
C TYR A 871 -1.27 21.96 -4.19
N SER A 872 -0.07 21.38 -4.26
CA SER A 872 0.91 21.47 -3.17
C SER A 872 1.35 22.91 -2.89
N THR A 873 1.44 23.74 -3.93
CA THR A 873 1.75 25.18 -3.80
C THR A 873 0.52 25.99 -3.41
N GLN A 874 -0.64 25.77 -4.03
CA GLN A 874 -1.87 26.51 -3.71
C GLN A 874 -2.38 26.22 -2.31
N LEU A 875 -2.31 24.98 -1.81
CA LEU A 875 -2.70 24.69 -0.44
C LEU A 875 -1.77 25.31 0.61
N MET A 876 -0.51 25.60 0.24
CA MET A 876 0.41 26.34 1.10
C MET A 876 0.12 27.85 1.10
N LEU A 877 -0.27 28.41 -0.05
CA LEU A 877 -0.45 29.85 -0.22
C LEU A 877 -1.89 30.32 0.07
N ASN A 878 -2.87 29.50 -0.29
CA ASN A 878 -4.31 29.78 -0.27
C ASN A 878 -5.09 28.56 0.27
N PRO A 879 -4.95 28.21 1.56
CA PRO A 879 -5.52 26.98 2.13
C PRO A 879 -7.05 26.97 2.26
N ILE A 880 -7.73 28.12 2.18
CA ILE A 880 -9.15 28.27 2.47
C ILE A 880 -9.89 28.86 1.26
N GLU A 881 -10.98 28.22 0.85
CA GLU A 881 -11.96 28.70 -0.15
C GLU A 881 -11.36 29.24 -1.47
N PHE A 882 -10.37 28.52 -1.99
CA PHE A 882 -9.74 28.88 -3.26
C PHE A 882 -10.54 28.34 -4.46
N ASN A 883 -11.13 29.26 -5.24
CA ASN A 883 -11.86 28.93 -6.48
C ASN A 883 -11.28 29.73 -7.65
N THR A 884 -10.72 29.03 -8.63
CA THR A 884 -10.10 29.62 -9.82
C THR A 884 -10.17 28.63 -10.98
N SER A 885 -9.92 29.11 -12.20
CA SER A 885 -9.81 28.25 -13.37
C SER A 885 -8.36 27.77 -13.55
N LEU A 886 -8.20 26.49 -13.90
CA LEU A 886 -6.89 25.84 -14.07
C LEU A 886 -6.11 26.33 -15.30
N ASP A 887 -6.78 27.02 -16.23
CA ASP A 887 -6.22 27.57 -17.48
C ASP A 887 -5.57 28.96 -17.31
N ASN A 888 -5.56 29.50 -16.10
CA ASN A 888 -4.96 30.81 -15.85
C ASN A 888 -3.42 30.74 -15.96
N PRO A 889 -2.78 31.52 -16.85
CA PRO A 889 -1.33 31.49 -17.08
C PRO A 889 -0.49 31.89 -15.84
N MET A 890 -1.11 32.51 -14.83
CA MET A 890 -0.51 32.78 -13.52
C MET A 890 0.03 31.52 -12.83
N TYR A 891 -0.58 30.37 -13.11
CA TYR A 891 -0.25 29.09 -12.47
C TYR A 891 0.77 28.27 -13.25
N ALA A 892 1.31 28.82 -14.33
CA ALA A 892 2.34 28.15 -15.12
C ALA A 892 3.59 27.86 -14.26
N ASP A 893 4.07 26.62 -14.36
CA ASP A 893 5.28 26.17 -13.69
C ASP A 893 6.40 25.91 -14.73
N SER A 894 7.65 26.09 -14.30
CA SER A 894 8.86 25.87 -15.09
C SER A 894 9.31 24.40 -15.12
N THR A 895 8.69 23.53 -14.33
CA THR A 895 8.99 22.10 -14.29
C THR A 895 8.62 21.41 -15.62
N PRO A 896 9.52 20.60 -16.21
CA PRO A 896 9.21 19.86 -17.43
C PRO A 896 8.31 18.66 -17.12
N TYR A 897 7.03 18.76 -17.49
CA TYR A 897 6.01 17.70 -17.30
C TYR A 897 5.93 16.68 -18.45
N ASN A 898 6.91 16.64 -19.36
CA ASN A 898 6.93 15.69 -20.49
C ASN A 898 7.71 14.39 -20.20
N THR A 899 8.23 14.22 -18.98
CA THR A 899 9.05 13.09 -18.59
C THR A 899 8.19 11.86 -18.24
N THR A 900 8.82 10.68 -18.21
CA THR A 900 8.18 9.40 -17.84
C THR A 900 7.74 9.38 -16.36
N SER A 901 8.37 10.18 -15.52
CA SER A 901 8.03 10.39 -14.11
C SER A 901 8.23 11.84 -13.71
N THR A 902 7.38 12.37 -12.85
CA THR A 902 7.49 13.73 -12.30
C THR A 902 7.53 13.68 -10.79
N VAL A 903 8.48 14.40 -10.20
CA VAL A 903 8.57 14.52 -8.75
C VAL A 903 7.51 15.50 -8.26
N ILE A 904 6.67 15.05 -7.34
CA ILE A 904 5.74 15.92 -6.61
C ILE A 904 6.53 16.51 -5.43
N SER A 905 6.79 17.81 -5.48
CA SER A 905 7.56 18.49 -4.44
C SER A 905 6.62 19.03 -3.36
N SER A 906 6.87 18.63 -2.12
CA SER A 906 6.19 19.19 -0.95
C SER A 906 7.22 19.60 0.10
N SER A 907 7.00 20.73 0.76
CA SER A 907 7.83 21.15 1.89
C SER A 907 7.74 20.12 3.03
N ALA A 908 8.88 19.68 3.55
CA ALA A 908 8.94 18.82 4.73
C ALA A 908 8.31 19.47 5.99
N LEU A 909 8.10 20.79 5.98
CA LEU A 909 7.45 21.53 7.05
C LEU A 909 5.94 21.65 6.88
N TYR A 910 5.37 21.23 5.74
CA TYR A 910 3.96 21.42 5.42
C TYR A 910 3.03 20.74 6.43
N ALA A 911 3.38 19.54 6.90
CA ALA A 911 2.60 18.85 7.92
C ALA A 911 2.52 19.65 9.25
N ASN A 912 3.58 20.40 9.59
CA ASN A 912 3.56 21.29 10.75
C ASN A 912 2.65 22.51 10.49
N ILE A 913 2.70 23.10 9.29
CA ILE A 913 1.80 24.21 8.91
C ILE A 913 0.34 23.77 9.03
N VAL A 914 -0.01 22.60 8.47
CA VAL A 914 -1.37 22.04 8.57
C VAL A 914 -1.78 21.87 10.03
N GLN A 915 -0.91 21.34 10.89
CA GLN A 915 -1.21 21.16 12.31
C GLN A 915 -1.47 22.48 13.04
N PHE A 916 -0.65 23.51 12.82
CA PHE A 916 -0.74 24.78 13.57
C PHE A 916 -1.78 25.75 12.99
N GLU A 917 -1.97 25.75 11.68
CA GLU A 917 -2.78 26.75 10.98
C GLU A 917 -4.14 26.21 10.50
N ALA A 918 -4.20 24.97 10.00
CA ALA A 918 -5.42 24.41 9.40
C ALA A 918 -6.25 23.55 10.36
N VAL A 919 -5.61 22.90 11.34
CA VAL A 919 -6.24 21.91 12.24
C VAL A 919 -6.41 22.43 13.68
N ASN A 920 -6.36 23.76 13.88
CA ASN A 920 -6.50 24.38 15.20
C ASN A 920 -7.96 24.60 15.67
N SER A 921 -8.95 24.23 14.85
CA SER A 921 -10.36 24.39 15.21
C SER A 921 -10.77 23.43 16.34
N LEU A 922 -11.68 23.89 17.21
CA LEU A 922 -12.11 23.11 18.37
C LEU A 922 -12.74 21.78 17.97
N ALA A 923 -13.54 21.75 16.90
CA ALA A 923 -14.22 20.54 16.44
C ALA A 923 -13.22 19.43 16.06
N ILE A 924 -12.18 19.77 15.29
CA ILE A 924 -11.18 18.79 14.87
C ILE A 924 -10.30 18.37 16.06
N ALA A 925 -9.94 19.30 16.94
CA ALA A 925 -9.17 18.99 18.13
C ALA A 925 -9.93 18.06 19.10
N ILE A 926 -11.21 18.33 19.36
CA ILE A 926 -12.09 17.48 20.20
C ILE A 926 -12.25 16.09 19.59
N GLN A 927 -12.46 16.00 18.28
CA GLN A 927 -12.52 14.71 17.58
C GLN A 927 -11.19 13.95 17.69
N GLY A 928 -10.06 14.64 17.55
CA GLY A 928 -8.72 14.07 17.74
C GLY A 928 -8.50 13.55 19.16
N LEU A 929 -8.88 14.31 20.18
CA LEU A 929 -8.79 13.91 21.59
C LEU A 929 -9.68 12.71 21.92
N LYS A 930 -10.90 12.63 21.35
CA LYS A 930 -11.79 11.46 21.52
C LYS A 930 -11.23 10.17 20.93
N ASN A 931 -10.42 10.27 19.88
CA ASN A 931 -9.74 9.13 19.26
C ASN A 931 -8.35 8.85 19.85
N MET A 932 -7.86 9.71 20.75
CA MET A 932 -6.55 9.58 21.37
C MET A 932 -6.63 8.64 22.59
N ASP A 933 -5.62 7.79 22.74
CA ASP A 933 -5.46 6.99 23.94
C ASP A 933 -5.09 7.88 25.14
N ILE A 934 -5.61 7.56 26.33
CA ILE A 934 -5.37 8.35 27.55
C ILE A 934 -3.87 8.46 27.89
N CYS A 935 -3.05 7.49 27.49
CA CYS A 935 -1.61 7.48 27.71
C CYS A 935 -0.89 8.49 26.81
N ASP A 936 -1.44 8.77 25.62
CA ASP A 936 -0.85 9.71 24.65
C ASP A 936 -1.14 11.17 25.00
N VAL A 937 -2.12 11.44 25.88
CA VAL A 937 -2.40 12.80 26.39
C VAL A 937 -1.16 13.41 27.05
N ALA A 938 -0.39 12.59 27.79
CA ALA A 938 0.87 13.01 28.42
C ALA A 938 1.92 13.47 27.40
N GLN A 939 1.82 13.00 26.16
CA GLN A 939 2.72 13.33 25.07
C GLN A 939 2.28 14.58 24.30
N ILE A 940 1.11 15.18 24.58
CA ILE A 940 0.71 16.45 23.97
C ILE A 940 1.75 17.50 24.39
N MET A 941 2.40 18.13 23.41
CA MET A 941 3.38 19.18 23.71
C MET A 941 2.63 20.46 24.06
N THR A 942 2.14 20.53 25.29
CA THR A 942 1.54 21.73 25.84
C THR A 942 1.94 21.85 27.31
N PRO A 943 2.59 22.95 27.68
CA PRO A 943 2.82 23.24 29.08
C PRO A 943 1.55 23.85 29.69
N TYR A 944 0.79 23.01 30.39
CA TYR A 944 -0.51 23.35 30.97
C TYR A 944 -0.43 24.56 31.91
N CYS A 945 -1.43 25.42 31.80
CA CYS A 945 -1.60 26.62 32.62
C CYS A 945 -2.64 26.38 33.73
N TRP A 946 -3.72 25.66 33.43
CA TRP A 946 -4.80 25.35 34.37
C TRP A 946 -5.24 23.90 34.29
N LEU A 947 -5.73 23.38 35.40
CA LEU A 947 -6.40 22.08 35.44
C LEU A 947 -7.78 22.18 34.80
N ASP A 948 -8.54 23.22 35.14
CA ASP A 948 -9.98 23.36 34.89
C ASP A 948 -10.33 24.59 34.03
N PHE A 949 -11.48 24.55 33.35
CA PHE A 949 -11.94 25.69 32.52
C PHE A 949 -12.31 26.94 33.33
N HIS A 950 -12.63 26.81 34.63
CA HIS A 950 -12.90 27.94 35.51
C HIS A 950 -11.62 28.63 36.03
N GLN A 951 -10.44 28.16 35.61
CA GLN A 951 -9.14 28.73 35.99
C GLN A 951 -8.90 28.73 37.52
N GLN A 952 -9.55 27.82 38.25
CA GLN A 952 -9.46 27.76 39.71
C GLN A 952 -8.13 27.15 40.18
N PHE A 953 -7.58 26.20 39.41
CA PHE A 953 -6.36 25.48 39.77
C PHE A 953 -5.24 25.75 38.76
N ALA A 954 -4.29 26.59 39.16
CA ALA A 954 -3.10 26.90 38.37
C ALA A 954 -2.08 25.75 38.38
N MET A 955 -1.52 25.44 37.20
CA MET A 955 -0.55 24.36 36.98
C MET A 955 0.79 24.84 36.44
N ALA A 956 0.91 26.11 36.05
CA ALA A 956 2.13 26.62 35.42
C ALA A 956 3.36 26.50 36.35
N ASN A 957 4.45 25.92 35.81
CA ASN A 957 5.73 25.67 36.51
C ASN A 957 6.42 26.88 37.17
N SER A 958 5.94 28.11 36.96
CA SER A 958 6.47 29.32 37.56
C SER A 958 5.44 30.45 37.56
N VAL A 959 5.54 31.34 38.54
CA VAL A 959 4.65 32.51 38.66
C VAL A 959 4.68 33.37 37.40
N LYS A 960 5.87 33.61 36.83
CA LYS A 960 6.01 34.40 35.58
C LYS A 960 5.31 33.76 34.40
N ARG A 961 5.30 32.43 34.32
CA ARG A 961 4.57 31.69 33.29
C ARG A 961 3.07 31.79 33.51
N GLN A 962 2.62 31.66 34.76
CA GLN A 962 1.20 31.80 35.12
C GLN A 962 0.66 33.18 34.69
N THR A 963 1.39 34.26 34.98
CA THR A 963 1.02 35.61 34.52
C THR A 963 0.93 35.71 33.00
N ARG A 964 1.84 35.05 32.25
CA ARG A 964 1.74 35.01 30.79
C ARG A 964 0.52 34.21 30.31
N CYS A 965 0.18 33.11 30.99
CA CYS A 965 -1.02 32.35 30.67
C CYS A 965 -2.28 33.22 30.76
N GLU A 966 -2.42 33.97 31.86
CA GLU A 966 -3.56 34.87 32.11
C GLU A 966 -3.67 36.00 31.07
N LEU A 967 -2.53 36.51 30.58
CA LEU A 967 -2.50 37.60 29.61
C LEU A 967 -2.70 37.14 28.16
N GLU A 968 -2.16 35.97 27.77
CA GLU A 968 -2.04 35.58 26.36
C GLU A 968 -2.77 34.28 25.97
N TYR A 969 -3.04 33.36 26.91
CA TYR A 969 -3.46 31.99 26.57
C TYR A 969 -4.87 31.58 27.02
N THR A 970 -5.65 32.50 27.59
CA THR A 970 -7.01 32.20 28.09
C THR A 970 -8.00 31.75 27.01
N SER A 971 -7.76 32.08 25.74
CA SER A 971 -8.61 31.66 24.61
C SER A 971 -8.18 30.34 23.95
N ASN A 972 -7.05 29.76 24.36
CA ASN A 972 -6.50 28.53 23.79
C ASN A 972 -6.89 27.31 24.64
N GLY A 973 -7.72 26.41 24.10
CA GLY A 973 -8.14 25.20 24.80
C GLY A 973 -6.99 24.26 25.18
N ALA A 974 -5.86 24.32 24.48
CA ALA A 974 -4.72 23.41 24.69
C ALA A 974 -3.95 23.65 25.99
N VAL A 975 -4.13 24.79 26.67
CA VAL A 975 -3.45 25.06 27.95
C VAL A 975 -4.26 24.62 29.17
N TYR A 976 -5.47 24.09 28.97
CA TYR A 976 -6.36 23.55 30.00
C TYR A 976 -6.29 22.02 29.99
N LEU A 977 -5.94 21.39 31.10
CA LEU A 977 -5.85 19.92 31.17
C LEU A 977 -7.23 19.26 31.06
N GLU A 978 -8.27 19.90 31.60
CA GLU A 978 -9.68 19.50 31.46
C GLU A 978 -10.09 19.27 30.00
N SER A 979 -9.55 20.07 29.07
CA SER A 979 -9.86 19.94 27.64
C SER A 979 -9.55 18.56 27.08
N ALA A 980 -8.40 17.98 27.45
CA ALA A 980 -8.00 16.65 27.00
C ALA A 980 -8.76 15.57 27.79
N LEU A 981 -8.84 15.70 29.10
CA LEU A 981 -9.37 14.67 29.99
C LEU A 981 -10.88 14.43 29.88
N ARG A 982 -11.66 15.45 29.49
CA ARG A 982 -13.10 15.29 29.20
C ARG A 982 -13.38 14.48 27.94
N ASN A 983 -12.40 14.41 27.04
CA ASN A 983 -12.60 13.88 25.70
C ASN A 983 -11.98 12.51 25.49
N VAL A 984 -10.98 12.12 26.27
CA VAL A 984 -10.36 10.78 26.18
C VAL A 984 -11.21 9.68 26.82
N GLY A 985 -11.06 8.45 26.34
CA GLY A 985 -11.75 7.28 26.90
C GLY A 985 -11.12 6.80 28.21
N TRP A 986 -11.91 6.77 29.29
CA TRP A 986 -11.48 6.29 30.63
C TRP A 986 -11.65 4.76 30.83
N GLN A 987 -11.96 4.00 29.77
CA GLN A 987 -12.31 2.57 29.84
C GLN A 987 -11.12 1.70 29.36
N GLY A 988 -10.44 1.00 30.27
CA GLY A 988 -9.34 0.07 29.97
C GLY A 988 -8.63 -0.44 31.24
N GLU A 989 -8.14 -1.68 31.23
CA GLU A 989 -7.37 -2.25 32.35
C GLU A 989 -5.97 -1.63 32.41
N ALA A 990 -5.69 -0.91 33.52
CA ALA A 990 -4.49 -0.12 33.84
C ALA A 990 -4.35 1.24 33.10
N LEU A 991 -4.67 2.35 33.78
CA LEU A 991 -4.21 3.68 33.36
C LEU A 991 -2.68 3.69 33.32
N CYS A 992 -2.06 4.18 32.23
CA CYS A 992 -0.60 4.26 32.10
C CYS A 992 0.07 5.17 33.15
N TRP A 993 -0.72 5.99 33.84
CA TRP A 993 -0.29 6.89 34.90
C TRP A 993 -1.46 7.02 35.89
N ASP A 994 -1.18 6.88 37.18
CA ASP A 994 -2.20 6.95 38.24
C ASP A 994 -2.63 8.42 38.41
N PHE A 995 -3.67 8.82 37.69
CA PHE A 995 -4.09 10.22 37.57
C PHE A 995 -4.50 10.88 38.91
N PRO A 996 -5.25 10.21 39.82
CA PRO A 996 -5.71 10.85 41.05
C PRO A 996 -4.59 11.27 42.03
N PRO A 997 -3.55 10.46 42.30
CA PRO A 997 -2.44 10.87 43.18
C PRO A 997 -1.59 12.04 42.66
N ILE A 998 -1.58 12.30 41.35
CA ILE A 998 -0.69 13.29 40.71
C ILE A 998 -1.15 14.74 40.91
N LEU A 999 -2.44 14.94 41.17
CA LEU A 999 -3.01 16.25 41.53
C LEU A 999 -2.78 16.58 43.01
N GLY A 1000 -2.28 15.64 43.81
CA GLY A 1000 -2.06 15.76 45.25
C GLY A 1000 -3.23 15.23 46.08
N ASP A 1001 -2.91 14.59 47.21
CA ASP A 1001 -3.91 14.04 48.13
C ASP A 1001 -4.81 15.12 48.75
N ASP A 1002 -4.28 16.34 48.90
CA ASP A 1002 -5.02 17.51 49.39
C ASP A 1002 -6.14 17.94 48.43
N PHE A 1003 -5.88 17.90 47.13
CA PHE A 1003 -6.89 18.15 46.12
C PHE A 1003 -7.93 17.03 46.08
N MET A 1004 -7.49 15.77 46.12
CA MET A 1004 -8.38 14.60 46.11
C MET A 1004 -9.24 14.49 47.37
N ALA A 1005 -8.74 14.92 48.53
CA ALA A 1005 -9.50 14.98 49.78
C ALA A 1005 -10.50 16.14 49.82
N SER A 1006 -10.38 17.12 48.93
CA SER A 1006 -11.32 18.24 48.83
C SER A 1006 -12.61 17.82 48.13
N ALA A 1007 -13.75 18.35 48.60
CA ALA A 1007 -15.06 18.07 47.97
C ALA A 1007 -15.10 18.49 46.49
N HIS A 1008 -14.41 19.60 46.15
CA HIS A 1008 -14.33 20.11 44.78
C HIS A 1008 -13.51 19.19 43.87
N GLY A 1009 -12.37 18.66 44.34
CA GLY A 1009 -11.52 17.77 43.56
C GLY A 1009 -12.18 16.42 43.29
N ALA A 1010 -12.80 15.82 44.31
CA ALA A 1010 -13.53 14.55 44.14
C ALA A 1010 -14.70 14.67 43.16
N GLU A 1011 -15.49 15.76 43.26
CA GLU A 1011 -16.60 16.00 42.33
C GLU A 1011 -16.11 16.27 40.90
N TRP A 1012 -15.03 17.05 40.75
CA TRP A 1012 -14.44 17.33 39.44
C TRP A 1012 -13.95 16.05 38.76
N VAL A 1013 -13.17 15.20 39.46
CA VAL A 1013 -12.68 13.93 38.89
C VAL A 1013 -13.84 13.03 38.46
N GLN A 1014 -14.86 12.86 39.31
CA GLN A 1014 -16.03 12.05 38.98
C GLN A 1014 -16.77 12.60 37.74
N ARG A 1015 -16.91 13.92 37.64
CA ARG A 1015 -17.56 14.58 36.50
C ARG A 1015 -16.79 14.34 35.20
N ILE A 1016 -15.47 14.48 35.21
CA ILE A 1016 -14.62 14.28 34.04
C ILE A 1016 -14.67 12.82 33.56
N GLN A 1017 -14.59 11.86 34.47
CA GLN A 1017 -14.60 10.42 34.15
C GLN A 1017 -15.93 9.93 33.58
N THR A 1018 -17.04 10.59 33.92
CA THR A 1018 -18.39 10.21 33.50
C THR A 1018 -18.92 11.04 32.32
N THR A 1019 -18.17 12.07 31.90
CA THR A 1019 -18.58 12.93 30.78
C THR A 1019 -18.51 12.17 29.47
N SER A 1020 -19.65 12.03 28.80
CA SER A 1020 -19.76 11.48 27.45
C SER A 1020 -20.64 12.39 26.60
N THR A 1021 -20.01 13.26 25.82
CA THR A 1021 -20.65 14.28 24.98
C THR A 1021 -20.38 14.06 23.50
N THR A 1022 -21.25 14.62 22.64
CA THR A 1022 -21.00 14.73 21.19
C THR A 1022 -19.94 15.82 20.92
N VAL A 1023 -19.31 15.81 19.74
CA VAL A 1023 -18.31 16.83 19.38
C VAL A 1023 -18.95 18.22 19.36
N GLU A 1024 -20.16 18.34 18.81
CA GLU A 1024 -20.88 19.62 18.71
C GLU A 1024 -21.24 20.21 20.08
N ASP A 1025 -21.69 19.37 21.02
CA ASP A 1025 -22.05 19.83 22.37
C ASP A 1025 -20.81 20.26 23.15
N GLU A 1026 -19.69 19.54 22.99
CA GLU A 1026 -18.43 19.89 23.63
C GLU A 1026 -17.84 21.20 23.06
N VAL A 1027 -17.93 21.43 21.74
CA VAL A 1027 -17.55 22.71 21.11
C VAL A 1027 -18.37 23.87 21.71
N ARG A 1028 -19.69 23.70 21.87
CA ARG A 1028 -20.53 24.73 22.50
C ARG A 1028 -20.14 24.96 23.97
N TYR A 1029 -19.80 23.90 24.68
CA TYR A 1029 -19.34 23.98 26.07
C TYR A 1029 -18.03 24.77 26.16
N TRP A 1030 -17.03 24.47 25.32
CA TRP A 1030 -15.75 25.18 25.32
C TRP A 1030 -15.89 26.66 24.94
N HIS A 1031 -16.77 26.98 23.98
CA HIS A 1031 -17.08 28.36 23.64
C HIS A 1031 -17.74 29.13 24.79
N ALA A 1032 -18.53 28.47 25.65
CA ALA A 1032 -19.11 29.12 26.83
C ALA A 1032 -18.04 29.62 27.82
N PHE A 1033 -16.84 29.03 27.79
CA PHE A 1033 -15.67 29.44 28.57
C PHE A 1033 -14.72 30.39 27.81
N GLY A 1034 -15.11 30.88 26.63
CA GLY A 1034 -14.30 31.81 25.83
C GLY A 1034 -13.14 31.16 25.06
N LEU A 1035 -13.11 29.82 24.97
CA LEU A 1035 -12.13 29.10 24.15
C LEU A 1035 -12.50 29.21 22.67
N THR A 1036 -11.52 29.50 21.82
CA THR A 1036 -11.75 29.73 20.38
C THR A 1036 -10.95 28.79 19.49
N HIS A 1037 -9.80 28.31 19.95
CA HIS A 1037 -8.88 27.47 19.19
C HIS A 1037 -8.14 26.50 20.12
N TYR A 1038 -7.54 25.46 19.55
CA TYR A 1038 -6.72 24.49 20.26
C TYR A 1038 -5.35 24.38 19.57
N THR A 1039 -4.35 25.07 20.11
CA THR A 1039 -3.00 25.13 19.51
C THR A 1039 -1.95 24.67 20.51
N THR A 1040 -1.22 23.62 20.14
CA THR A 1040 -0.13 23.05 20.95
C THR A 1040 1.18 23.83 20.76
N GLN A 1041 2.21 23.55 21.57
CA GLN A 1041 3.54 24.13 21.41
C GLN A 1041 4.38 23.38 20.36
N PHE A 1042 5.28 24.13 19.73
CA PHE A 1042 6.22 23.56 18.77
C PHE A 1042 7.11 22.49 19.41
N GLN A 1043 7.39 21.44 18.64
CA GLN A 1043 8.30 20.38 19.02
C GLN A 1043 9.00 19.78 17.80
N ASN A 1044 10.17 19.19 17.98
CA ASN A 1044 10.91 18.49 16.93
C ASN A 1044 11.34 17.06 17.28
N TYR A 1045 10.80 16.50 18.36
CA TYR A 1045 10.98 15.10 18.74
C TYR A 1045 9.90 14.17 18.16
N LYS A 1046 8.91 14.71 17.44
CA LYS A 1046 7.91 13.99 16.65
C LYS A 1046 7.87 14.54 15.23
N THR A 1047 7.83 13.68 14.24
CA THR A 1047 7.42 14.03 12.89
C THR A 1047 5.91 13.92 12.78
N MET A 1048 5.28 14.91 12.16
CA MET A 1048 3.84 14.89 11.94
C MET A 1048 3.50 14.04 10.72
N GLY A 1049 2.55 13.13 10.88
CA GLY A 1049 1.94 12.42 9.77
C GLY A 1049 0.90 13.29 9.07
N LEU A 1050 0.74 13.11 7.77
CA LEU A 1050 -0.23 13.82 6.95
C LEU A 1050 -0.74 12.90 5.86
N VAL A 1051 -2.06 12.82 5.70
CA VAL A 1051 -2.72 12.20 4.55
C VAL A 1051 -3.58 13.26 3.89
N GLU A 1052 -3.25 13.60 2.64
CA GLU A 1052 -3.91 14.66 1.88
C GLU A 1052 -4.27 14.15 0.48
N SER A 1053 -5.47 14.50 0.00
CA SER A 1053 -5.98 14.09 -1.32
C SER A 1053 -6.93 15.14 -1.88
N PHE A 1054 -7.02 15.27 -3.20
CA PHE A 1054 -8.01 16.10 -3.90
C PHE A 1054 -8.95 15.23 -4.74
N ARG A 1055 -10.12 15.76 -5.13
CA ARG A 1055 -11.10 15.02 -5.94
C ARG A 1055 -11.29 15.65 -7.31
N ILE A 1056 -11.35 14.82 -8.34
CA ILE A 1056 -11.76 15.18 -9.70
C ILE A 1056 -13.20 14.70 -9.89
N ARG A 1057 -14.10 15.59 -10.30
CA ARG A 1057 -15.48 15.25 -10.65
C ARG A 1057 -15.67 15.38 -12.15
N ASN A 1058 -16.12 14.32 -12.81
CA ASN A 1058 -16.38 14.34 -14.24
C ASN A 1058 -17.80 14.86 -14.56
N ALA A 1059 -18.11 15.05 -15.86
CA ALA A 1059 -19.39 15.58 -16.32
C ALA A 1059 -20.61 14.68 -16.00
N LEU A 1060 -20.39 13.37 -15.76
CA LEU A 1060 -21.42 12.42 -15.35
C LEU A 1060 -21.71 12.50 -13.84
N GLY A 1061 -20.93 13.26 -13.08
CA GLY A 1061 -21.06 13.41 -11.64
C GLY A 1061 -20.31 12.36 -10.82
N PHE A 1062 -19.46 11.53 -11.45
CA PHE A 1062 -18.58 10.62 -10.74
C PHE A 1062 -17.40 11.39 -10.14
N GLU A 1063 -17.11 11.11 -8.87
CA GLU A 1063 -16.01 11.72 -8.12
C GLU A 1063 -14.88 10.71 -7.92
N TYR A 1064 -13.67 11.11 -8.28
CA TYR A 1064 -12.47 10.32 -8.15
C TYR A 1064 -11.49 11.04 -7.23
N SER A 1065 -11.11 10.39 -6.14
CA SER A 1065 -10.13 10.95 -5.20
C SER A 1065 -8.72 10.56 -5.65
N LEU A 1066 -7.81 11.52 -5.67
CA LEU A 1066 -6.39 11.36 -6.00
C LEU A 1066 -5.52 11.79 -4.81
N PRO A 1067 -4.55 10.96 -4.38
CA PRO A 1067 -3.67 11.32 -3.28
C PRO A 1067 -2.81 12.54 -3.65
N LEU A 1068 -2.33 13.28 -2.66
CA LEU A 1068 -1.44 14.42 -2.86
C LEU A 1068 -0.18 14.27 -2.01
N LYS A 1069 -0.35 14.06 -0.70
CA LYS A 1069 0.75 13.87 0.25
C LYS A 1069 0.41 12.73 1.21
N TYR A 1070 1.42 11.94 1.52
CA TYR A 1070 1.33 10.88 2.52
C TYR A 1070 2.60 10.85 3.36
N GLY A 1071 2.46 10.93 4.67
CA GLY A 1071 3.54 10.80 5.64
C GLY A 1071 3.02 10.23 6.94
N ASN A 1072 3.81 9.37 7.58
CA ASN A 1072 3.49 8.77 8.88
C ASN A 1072 4.11 9.58 10.02
N ALA A 1073 3.43 9.59 11.17
CA ALA A 1073 3.97 10.18 12.38
C ALA A 1073 5.05 9.26 12.98
N SER A 1074 6.13 9.82 13.51
CA SER A 1074 7.20 9.04 14.16
C SER A 1074 7.86 9.83 15.28
N MET A 1075 8.39 9.14 16.29
CA MET A 1075 9.14 9.75 17.40
C MET A 1075 10.64 9.75 17.07
N GLN A 1076 11.31 10.87 17.31
CA GLN A 1076 12.71 11.13 16.99
C GLN A 1076 13.47 11.74 18.18
N PHE A 1077 13.43 11.05 19.33
CA PHE A 1077 14.11 11.51 20.55
C PHE A 1077 15.61 11.75 20.39
N GLY A 1078 16.29 11.03 19.49
CA GLY A 1078 17.73 11.21 19.22
C GLY A 1078 18.10 12.53 18.54
N ALA A 1079 17.16 13.16 17.82
CA ALA A 1079 17.36 14.43 17.12
C ALA A 1079 16.67 15.61 17.83
N GLN A 1080 16.06 15.37 19.00
CA GLN A 1080 15.27 16.38 19.68
C GLN A 1080 16.15 17.53 20.20
N THR A 1081 15.65 18.75 20.02
CA THR A 1081 16.21 19.94 20.70
C THR A 1081 15.15 20.71 21.47
N SER A 1082 13.86 20.54 21.14
CA SER A 1082 12.76 21.26 21.77
C SER A 1082 12.55 20.86 23.24
N MET A 1083 12.92 19.64 23.65
CA MET A 1083 12.74 19.22 25.06
C MET A 1083 13.68 19.95 26.02
N LYS A 1084 14.75 20.57 25.51
CA LYS A 1084 15.63 21.44 26.30
C LYS A 1084 14.94 22.76 26.69
N LEU A 1085 13.86 23.13 26.00
CA LEU A 1085 13.05 24.32 26.29
C LEU A 1085 11.87 23.96 27.21
N TYR A 1086 11.16 22.87 26.90
CA TYR A 1086 10.14 22.26 27.75
C TYR A 1086 10.03 20.77 27.44
N TRP A 1087 10.12 19.92 28.45
CA TRP A 1087 10.26 18.47 28.31
C TRP A 1087 8.95 17.67 28.26
N SER A 1088 7.82 18.33 28.02
CA SER A 1088 6.45 17.78 27.99
C SER A 1088 5.84 17.39 29.36
N PHE A 1089 4.50 17.25 29.37
CA PHE A 1089 3.73 16.87 30.56
C PHE A 1089 4.08 15.46 31.03
N ALA A 1090 4.37 14.51 30.12
CA ALA A 1090 4.86 13.18 30.46
C ALA A 1090 6.08 13.21 31.40
N MET A 1091 7.01 14.15 31.20
CA MET A 1091 8.15 14.29 32.10
C MET A 1091 7.75 14.93 33.43
N ASP A 1092 6.83 15.90 33.45
CA ASP A 1092 6.26 16.45 34.68
C ASP A 1092 5.61 15.34 35.54
N LEU A 1093 4.85 14.44 34.91
CA LEU A 1093 4.26 13.25 35.56
C LEU A 1093 5.33 12.30 36.09
N SER A 1094 6.39 12.06 35.32
CA SER A 1094 7.49 11.19 35.74
C SER A 1094 8.23 11.73 36.97
N VAL A 1095 8.36 13.06 37.10
CA VAL A 1095 8.97 13.71 38.27
C VAL A 1095 8.10 13.49 39.50
N VAL A 1096 6.79 13.70 39.38
CA VAL A 1096 5.82 13.46 40.46
C VAL A 1096 5.88 12.00 40.91
N PHE A 1097 5.84 11.06 39.95
CA PHE A 1097 5.88 9.62 40.22
C PHE A 1097 7.19 9.19 40.91
N ASN A 1098 8.33 9.69 40.44
CA ASN A 1098 9.61 9.42 41.08
C ASN A 1098 9.67 10.02 42.49
N MET A 1099 9.20 11.26 42.69
CA MET A 1099 9.15 11.90 44.02
C MET A 1099 8.23 11.15 45.00
N TYR A 1100 7.11 10.61 44.51
CA TYR A 1100 6.16 9.80 45.29
C TYR A 1100 6.82 8.54 45.88
N GLY A 1101 7.81 7.95 45.18
CA GLY A 1101 8.57 6.79 45.65
C GLY A 1101 9.67 7.09 46.68
N PHE A 1102 10.06 8.36 46.87
CA PHE A 1102 11.15 8.76 47.78
C PHE A 1102 10.67 9.43 49.08
N THR A 1103 9.42 9.91 49.15
CA THR A 1103 8.84 10.52 50.36
C THR A 1103 8.02 9.52 51.18
N THR A 1104 7.98 9.70 52.49
CA THR A 1104 7.08 8.94 53.38
C THR A 1104 5.61 9.10 52.93
N PRO A 1105 4.72 8.12 53.19
CA PRO A 1105 3.32 8.09 52.70
C PRO A 1105 2.39 9.20 53.23
N THR A 1106 2.93 10.33 53.69
CA THR A 1106 2.22 11.48 54.26
C THR A 1106 2.44 12.78 53.46
N LEU A 1107 3.23 12.78 52.39
CA LEU A 1107 3.59 13.98 51.62
C LEU A 1107 3.56 13.66 50.11
N SER A 1108 2.36 13.70 49.52
CA SER A 1108 2.16 13.42 48.09
C SER A 1108 2.47 14.66 47.25
N PRO A 1109 3.45 14.61 46.33
CA PRO A 1109 3.78 15.72 45.43
C PRO A 1109 2.60 16.08 44.52
N SER A 1110 2.41 17.37 44.26
CA SER A 1110 1.31 17.89 43.42
C SER A 1110 1.82 18.77 42.29
N LEU A 1111 1.14 18.73 41.14
CA LEU A 1111 1.34 19.67 40.03
C LEU A 1111 0.48 20.94 40.15
N LEU A 1112 -0.35 21.07 41.19
CA LEU A 1112 -1.17 22.25 41.44
C LEU A 1112 -0.38 23.27 42.28
N ALA A 1113 -0.28 24.50 41.78
CA ALA A 1113 0.44 25.58 42.46
C ALA A 1113 -0.20 25.98 43.81
N SER A 1114 -1.48 25.66 44.01
CA SER A 1114 -2.21 25.87 45.28
C SER A 1114 -1.87 24.84 46.36
N SER A 1115 -1.28 23.70 45.99
CA SER A 1115 -0.94 22.65 46.94
C SER A 1115 0.29 23.04 47.77
N PRO A 1116 0.31 22.77 49.09
CA PRO A 1116 1.51 22.92 49.91
C PRO A 1116 2.65 21.98 49.48
N HIS A 1117 2.38 21.00 48.61
CA HIS A 1117 3.34 20.02 48.08
C HIS A 1117 3.64 20.21 46.58
N TYR A 1118 3.52 21.46 46.10
CA TYR A 1118 3.80 21.77 44.70
C TYR A 1118 5.25 21.47 44.29
N VAL A 1119 5.43 20.63 43.27
CA VAL A 1119 6.74 20.10 42.83
C VAL A 1119 7.74 21.20 42.45
N TYR A 1120 7.27 22.33 41.92
CA TYR A 1120 8.11 23.44 41.47
C TYR A 1120 8.18 24.61 42.49
N ALA A 1121 7.72 24.42 43.74
CA ALA A 1121 7.75 25.49 44.75
C ALA A 1121 9.18 25.88 45.15
N ASN A 1122 10.08 24.90 45.30
CA ASN A 1122 11.42 25.10 45.88
C ASN A 1122 12.58 24.75 44.93
N VAL A 1123 12.31 24.26 43.70
CA VAL A 1123 13.33 23.83 42.73
C VAL A 1123 13.02 24.46 41.38
N SER A 1124 14.02 25.05 40.74
CA SER A 1124 13.84 25.61 39.39
C SER A 1124 13.81 24.49 38.34
N LEU A 1125 13.04 24.70 37.26
CA LEU A 1125 12.99 23.76 36.13
C LEU A 1125 14.40 23.52 35.53
N HIS A 1126 15.27 24.52 35.57
CA HIS A 1126 16.65 24.41 35.13
C HIS A 1126 17.46 23.43 35.97
N GLU A 1127 17.39 23.53 37.30
CA GLU A 1127 18.05 22.60 38.22
C GLU A 1127 17.50 21.18 38.03
N MET A 1128 16.19 21.06 37.83
CA MET A 1128 15.53 19.79 37.55
C MET A 1128 16.04 19.14 36.24
N PHE A 1129 16.16 19.93 35.17
CA PHE A 1129 16.70 19.46 33.88
C PHE A 1129 18.16 19.00 34.00
N VAL A 1130 18.96 19.67 34.83
CA VAL A 1130 20.36 19.28 35.09
C VAL A 1130 20.43 17.99 35.92
N GLN A 1131 19.61 17.88 36.97
CA GLN A 1131 19.54 16.69 37.82
C GLN A 1131 19.14 15.44 37.04
N LEU A 1132 18.19 15.57 36.11
CA LEU A 1132 17.68 14.46 35.30
C LEU A 1132 18.45 14.26 33.99
N GLY A 1133 19.55 14.98 33.79
CA GLY A 1133 20.44 14.80 32.63
C GLY A 1133 19.89 15.28 31.28
N VAL A 1134 18.80 16.05 31.29
CA VAL A 1134 18.20 16.69 30.10
C VAL A 1134 19.02 17.91 29.66
N LEU A 1135 19.61 18.62 30.63
CA LEU A 1135 20.62 19.67 30.42
C LEU A 1135 21.95 19.25 31.05
N HIS A 1136 23.07 19.56 30.39
CA HIS A 1136 24.41 19.30 30.93
C HIS A 1136 25.01 20.59 31.51
N ALA A 1137 25.51 20.54 32.76
CA ALA A 1137 26.16 21.67 33.42
C ALA A 1137 27.48 21.27 34.13
N PRO A 1138 28.52 22.15 34.15
CA PRO A 1138 28.57 23.44 33.45
C PRO A 1138 28.85 23.23 31.96
N LEU A 1139 28.41 24.17 31.11
CA LEU A 1139 28.59 24.16 29.65
C LEU A 1139 30.08 24.15 29.20
N GLY A 1140 31.04 24.01 30.13
CA GLY A 1140 32.47 23.80 29.89
C GLY A 1140 33.25 22.98 30.93
N ALA A 1141 32.64 22.24 31.86
CA ALA A 1141 33.42 21.49 32.90
C ALA A 1141 32.72 20.23 33.48
N VAL A 1142 31.96 19.50 32.67
CA VAL A 1142 31.27 18.27 33.11
C VAL A 1142 32.24 17.12 33.43
N TYR A 1143 33.46 17.15 32.89
CA TYR A 1143 34.40 16.02 33.01
C TYR A 1143 35.13 15.94 34.37
N THR A 1144 35.27 17.05 35.10
CA THR A 1144 36.12 17.13 36.30
C THR A 1144 35.38 16.94 37.63
N THR A 1145 34.06 17.13 37.66
CA THR A 1145 33.25 17.04 38.91
C THR A 1145 32.68 15.63 39.13
N LEU A 1146 32.27 14.95 38.06
CA LEU A 1146 31.74 13.57 38.10
C LEU A 1146 32.78 12.56 38.59
N THR A 1147 34.04 12.73 38.20
CA THR A 1147 35.17 11.89 38.65
C THR A 1147 35.40 11.99 40.16
N LYS A 1148 35.24 13.18 40.75
CA LYS A 1148 35.40 13.42 42.20
C LYS A 1148 34.22 12.90 43.03
N PHE A 1149 32.99 13.03 42.54
CA PHE A 1149 31.82 12.53 43.26
C PHE A 1149 31.78 10.99 43.28
N TYR A 1150 32.07 10.34 42.15
CA TYR A 1150 32.13 8.89 42.09
C TYR A 1150 33.27 8.31 42.95
N SER A 1151 34.40 9.00 43.10
CA SER A 1151 35.46 8.54 44.00
C SER A 1151 35.06 8.63 45.47
N ILE A 1152 34.36 9.70 45.87
CA ILE A 1152 33.92 9.90 47.26
C ILE A 1152 32.80 8.90 47.60
N ALA A 1153 31.76 8.79 46.78
CA ALA A 1153 30.67 7.85 47.01
C ALA A 1153 31.16 6.38 47.03
N SER A 1154 32.07 6.03 46.12
CA SER A 1154 32.68 4.69 46.10
C SER A 1154 33.46 4.37 47.38
N ASN A 1155 34.16 5.36 47.96
CA ASN A 1155 34.96 5.18 49.17
C ASN A 1155 34.07 5.14 50.43
N THR A 1156 33.04 5.98 50.50
CA THR A 1156 32.10 6.00 51.63
C THR A 1156 31.23 4.75 51.69
N ILE A 1157 30.73 4.27 50.54
CA ILE A 1157 29.96 3.03 50.45
C ILE A 1157 30.85 1.83 50.80
N SER A 1158 32.12 1.81 50.35
CA SER A 1158 33.04 0.72 50.71
C SER A 1158 33.35 0.71 52.21
N ALA A 1159 33.54 1.87 52.83
CA ALA A 1159 33.75 1.98 54.28
C ALA A 1159 32.52 1.53 55.09
N LEU A 1160 31.31 1.88 54.63
CA LEU A 1160 30.04 1.48 55.27
C LEU A 1160 29.81 -0.05 55.19
N MET A 1161 30.12 -0.67 54.05
CA MET A 1161 29.99 -2.12 53.82
C MET A 1161 30.96 -2.96 54.66
N THR A 1162 32.13 -2.41 54.99
CA THR A 1162 33.15 -3.10 55.80
C THR A 1162 32.91 -2.99 57.30
N THR A 1163 32.06 -2.05 57.74
CA THR A 1163 31.90 -1.70 59.16
C THR A 1163 30.50 -1.97 59.72
N ASN A 1164 29.48 -2.16 58.87
CA ASN A 1164 28.10 -2.40 59.28
C ASN A 1164 27.50 -3.61 58.54
N ALA A 1165 27.24 -4.70 59.27
CA ALA A 1165 26.75 -5.97 58.72
C ALA A 1165 25.32 -5.88 58.14
N ASP A 1166 24.46 -5.03 58.71
CA ASP A 1166 23.07 -4.86 58.23
C ASP A 1166 23.02 -4.07 56.92
N ALA A 1167 23.89 -3.06 56.77
CA ALA A 1167 24.08 -2.36 55.51
C ALA A 1167 24.67 -3.28 54.42
N GLN A 1168 25.45 -4.28 54.81
CA GLN A 1168 26.04 -5.28 53.91
C GLN A 1168 24.99 -6.28 53.38
N LEU A 1169 24.02 -6.67 54.21
CA LEU A 1169 22.86 -7.49 53.82
C LEU A 1169 21.88 -6.70 52.95
N ALA A 1170 21.50 -5.48 53.35
CA ALA A 1170 20.59 -4.63 52.57
C ALA A 1170 21.15 -4.26 51.18
N TYR A 1171 22.47 -4.14 51.06
CA TYR A 1171 23.11 -3.93 49.76
C TYR A 1171 23.21 -5.18 48.90
N ASN A 1172 23.31 -6.37 49.51
CA ASN A 1172 23.26 -7.63 48.78
C ASN A 1172 21.85 -7.95 48.27
N ASP A 1173 20.80 -7.43 48.92
CA ASP A 1173 19.39 -7.61 48.54
C ASP A 1173 18.84 -6.52 47.60
N LEU A 1174 19.64 -5.50 47.26
CA LEU A 1174 19.29 -4.52 46.22
C LEU A 1174 19.30 -5.20 44.84
N ALA A 1175 18.13 -5.67 44.41
CA ALA A 1175 17.91 -6.23 43.08
C ALA A 1175 18.10 -5.16 41.99
N LEU A 1176 19.23 -5.19 41.30
CA LEU A 1176 19.42 -4.52 40.02
C LEU A 1176 18.75 -5.36 38.91
N PRO A 1177 18.12 -4.74 37.88
CA PRO A 1177 17.72 -5.46 36.68
C PRO A 1177 18.99 -6.00 36.03
N THR A 1178 19.14 -7.31 36.09
CA THR A 1178 20.38 -8.00 35.78
C THR A 1178 20.26 -8.61 34.40
N GLN A 1179 20.63 -7.82 33.38
CA GLN A 1179 20.89 -8.30 32.01
C GLN A 1179 22.22 -9.08 32.01
N TRP A 1180 22.19 -10.35 31.65
CA TRP A 1180 23.38 -11.18 31.49
C TRP A 1180 23.33 -11.85 30.11
N VAL A 1181 24.45 -11.82 29.38
CA VAL A 1181 24.69 -12.45 28.05
C VAL A 1181 25.90 -13.42 28.16
N PRO A 1182 26.07 -14.55 27.41
CA PRO A 1182 27.26 -15.38 27.50
C PRO A 1182 28.41 -14.77 26.72
N CYS A 1183 29.59 -15.16 27.17
CA CYS A 1183 30.76 -15.17 26.35
C CYS A 1183 30.78 -16.50 25.59
N PRO A 1184 31.15 -16.51 24.28
CA PRO A 1184 31.82 -17.66 23.68
C PRO A 1184 32.86 -18.20 24.65
N LEU A 1185 33.14 -19.50 24.63
CA LEU A 1185 34.05 -20.15 25.60
C LEU A 1185 35.40 -19.42 25.72
N ASP A 1186 35.88 -18.83 24.63
CA ASP A 1186 37.16 -18.12 24.54
C ASP A 1186 37.12 -16.68 25.10
N TRP A 1187 35.93 -16.10 25.31
CA TRP A 1187 35.74 -14.72 25.77
C TRP A 1187 35.43 -14.65 27.28
N ILE A 1188 35.51 -15.78 27.98
CA ILE A 1188 35.25 -15.88 29.42
C ILE A 1188 36.41 -15.22 30.19
N GLY A 1189 36.15 -14.08 30.83
CA GLY A 1189 37.14 -13.33 31.63
C GLY A 1189 37.78 -12.14 30.90
N VAL A 1190 36.98 -11.38 30.14
CA VAL A 1190 37.42 -10.18 29.40
C VAL A 1190 36.39 -9.05 29.61
N LYS A 1191 36.81 -7.92 30.21
CA LYS A 1191 36.01 -6.71 30.45
C LYS A 1191 35.56 -6.08 29.13
N ARG A 1192 34.35 -5.50 29.07
CA ARG A 1192 33.75 -4.98 27.82
C ARG A 1192 33.50 -3.47 27.92
N TYR A 1193 33.55 -2.77 26.79
CA TYR A 1193 33.18 -1.35 26.70
C TYR A 1193 31.78 -1.16 26.11
N SER A 1194 31.17 0.02 26.31
CA SER A 1194 29.97 0.42 25.58
C SER A 1194 30.31 1.46 24.52
N GLY A 1195 29.84 1.25 23.30
CA GLY A 1195 29.99 2.22 22.23
C GLY A 1195 29.35 1.71 20.95
N SER A 1196 28.59 2.58 20.29
CA SER A 1196 28.20 2.42 18.90
C SER A 1196 29.30 3.03 18.03
N ILE A 1197 29.74 2.35 16.95
CA ILE A 1197 30.58 2.97 15.88
C ILE A 1197 29.83 4.07 15.13
N LEU A 1198 28.52 4.17 15.36
CA LEU A 1198 27.63 5.11 14.73
C LEU A 1198 27.15 6.14 15.74
#